data_AF-A0A9N9DEJ5-F1
#
_entry.id   AF-A0A9N9DEJ5-F1
#
_cell.length_a   1.000
_cell.length_b   1.000
_cell.length_c   1.000
_cell.angle_alpha   90.00
_cell.angle_beta   90.00
_cell.angle_gamma   90.00
#
_symmetry.space_group_name_H-M   'P 1'
#
loop_
_entity.id
_entity.type
_entity.pdbx_description
1 polymer ?
#
loop_
_entity_poly.entity_id
_entity_poly.type
_entity_poly.pdbx_seq_one_letter_code
_entity_poly.pdbx_strand_id
1 'polypeptide(L)'
;MSDAYPEYIEEFSIEIADFNPIGPTGHIPLPETIPKRNNGIINIQNDDDWCFGWCVLGTLHPVKVHPERNPHRLYGAFVEELNMDDIPIPVPVSTPVYQKFEENNPEISLCVYEWHNQNKCLEFRYITERRGDEYKQVNLLVITEEDRSHYCIIKDLHKLVYNHSKHKGRKYLCRYCLHVFSNEKGFNEHKADTKKCLGVNHAPQLPKVPTIEQCIKLFNNHKCMQPNPYRIIWDLECLKEKLTPEENSQLTRTEKLQRHRPCGFSYVVVRMDSFGKYEITSHYLYRGPNALKKFVDKLEEELAEIQADLSSPAEIIMEPGDHTAFNEAIECHICEKPFIEPAPKILQQFEEAKHQLLECKEWEAHMKKDHPKKKDVQKKYQQALNNLNRKVRDHCHISGKYRGPAHDACNKKLQMGAFKTKIPLICHNFRGYDSHLLIEVIGRFTADKLKCIPENIGKYKAMDVGQFRFLDSFQHMAMGLDKLVESFGGKLEKLPLSVKHFTEKGYSLDQINLLIKRKGVFPYDWTNSWDKFERTSLPRRKDFYSILNQQNISKTDYEHAQKIWQRFGMTNFGEYHDLYLECDVLLLADVFMNYTIMCLQDDGLDPSHYVSAPGMFNDSLYKSSKVEIKLMSDMDDYLTVENGIRGGMTMVSHRYAKANNEKCPDYDPNKPKSWIMYEDMNALYSGAMTQYLPTEILGKVTPEEIPDIQRIAPDAEIGYILEADLDVPGHLHDFFADYPLAPEKQIVPENWLSLYNERLVRDKEVGGGKYVSGEKLLQTLLPKKNYVVHYRALQLYMKYGLKITKIHGALKVRQSPWMKAYIEENIRKRKIAKANKDEFGVMYYKLKNNAVFGKQMENVRKHMRVEILRSDQDKKLTRLVSSPLFVGFKAFEGGITAVHMLKSTDETKGDPIGEAVCLKPKMYSVLPAGHDPNTPKTDADFEKELEDEETRKSQGIKDWQKKHGMQKAKGVKKCVVKRELRHDKFLKCLETQKLTRHDMYGLRSYDHQIYLERVNKIGLNPYDNKRWILLNGIRTLPYGHWRINAYKSMIKAGMSPELAERRAMVAQLHPTLENKYMVNPKLLV
;
A
#
# COMPACT_ATOMS: atom_id res chain seq x y z
N MET A 1 0.56 44.49 -12.04
CA MET A 1 -0.80 44.17 -11.61
C MET A 1 -0.77 42.72 -11.16
N SER A 2 -0.03 42.32 -10.12
CA SER A 2 0.00 42.79 -8.72
C SER A 2 -1.41 42.89 -8.13
N ASP A 3 -1.56 42.24 -6.97
CA ASP A 3 -2.70 42.23 -6.06
C ASP A 3 -3.75 41.13 -6.28
N ALA A 4 -3.50 39.98 -5.64
CA ALA A 4 -4.52 39.03 -5.22
C ALA A 4 -4.10 38.46 -3.85
N TYR A 5 -3.98 39.35 -2.85
CA TYR A 5 -4.17 38.95 -1.46
C TYR A 5 -5.68 39.00 -1.19
N PRO A 6 -6.29 37.95 -0.61
CA PRO A 6 -7.71 37.97 -0.27
C PRO A 6 -7.97 39.08 0.76
N GLU A 7 -8.89 40.00 0.46
CA GLU A 7 -9.20 41.19 1.27
C GLU A 7 -9.91 40.88 2.60
N TYR A 8 -10.42 39.66 2.80
CA TYR A 8 -10.92 39.22 4.10
C TYR A 8 -10.98 37.69 4.18
N ILE A 9 -10.81 37.17 5.39
CA ILE A 9 -10.98 35.75 5.70
C ILE A 9 -12.43 35.57 6.16
N GLU A 10 -13.24 34.81 5.41
CA GLU A 10 -14.67 34.56 5.73
C GLU A 10 -14.85 33.73 7.00
N GLU A 11 -13.94 32.77 7.23
CA GLU A 11 -13.92 31.98 8.45
C GLU A 11 -12.50 31.50 8.72
N PHE A 12 -12.03 31.74 9.95
CA PHE A 12 -10.71 31.35 10.43
C PHE A 12 -10.90 30.62 11.76
N SER A 13 -10.86 29.30 11.72
CA SER A 13 -10.86 28.50 12.94
C SER A 13 -9.43 28.36 13.45
N ILE A 14 -9.12 29.10 14.51
CA ILE A 14 -8.02 28.77 15.40
C ILE A 14 -8.58 27.80 16.44
N GLU A 15 -8.22 26.53 16.34
CA GLU A 15 -8.44 25.56 17.40
C GLU A 15 -7.20 25.56 18.31
N ILE A 16 -7.28 26.27 19.43
CA ILE A 16 -6.26 26.24 20.48
C ILE A 16 -6.68 25.17 21.49
N ALA A 17 -5.84 24.17 21.66
CA ALA A 17 -5.89 23.28 22.82
C ALA A 17 -4.90 23.80 23.87
N ASP A 18 -5.34 23.91 25.13
CA ASP A 18 -4.45 24.26 26.25
C ASP A 18 -3.44 23.12 26.47
N PHE A 19 -2.23 23.33 25.98
CA PHE A 19 -1.12 22.41 26.11
C PHE A 19 -0.34 22.74 27.38
N ASN A 20 -0.49 21.91 28.42
CA ASN A 20 0.43 21.90 29.57
C ASN A 20 1.45 20.76 29.38
N PRO A 21 2.62 21.03 28.78
CA PRO A 21 3.67 20.02 28.68
C PRO A 21 4.18 19.62 30.06
N ILE A 22 4.71 18.39 30.15
CA ILE A 22 5.47 17.94 31.31
C ILE A 22 6.75 18.79 31.40
N GLY A 23 6.91 19.50 32.52
CA GLY A 23 8.05 20.36 32.80
C GLY A 23 9.22 19.59 33.43
N PRO A 24 10.46 19.80 32.98
CA PRO A 24 11.64 19.32 33.69
C PRO A 24 11.71 19.83 35.14
N THR A 25 12.06 18.98 36.11
CA THR A 25 12.38 19.42 37.48
C THR A 25 13.54 18.59 38.04
N GLY A 26 14.72 19.21 38.14
CA GLY A 26 15.91 18.67 38.78
C GLY A 26 16.59 17.49 38.06
N HIS A 27 17.74 17.08 38.60
CA HIS A 27 18.55 15.96 38.08
C HIS A 27 17.84 14.61 38.25
N ILE A 28 17.72 13.85 37.15
CA ILE A 28 17.23 12.46 37.12
C ILE A 28 18.40 11.51 36.81
N PRO A 29 18.61 10.42 37.59
CA PRO A 29 19.67 9.46 37.31
C PRO A 29 19.44 8.70 36.00
N LEU A 30 20.52 8.33 35.31
CA LEU A 30 20.46 7.54 34.08
C LEU A 30 19.82 6.14 34.35
N PRO A 31 18.90 5.67 33.50
CA PRO A 31 18.32 4.34 33.62
C PRO A 31 19.37 3.22 33.65
N GLU A 32 19.15 2.21 34.48
CA GLU A 32 20.10 1.09 34.63
C GLU A 32 20.33 0.27 33.36
N THR A 33 19.37 0.32 32.43
CA THR A 33 19.41 -0.38 31.14
C THR A 33 20.36 0.27 30.13
N ILE A 34 20.75 1.53 30.36
CA ILE A 34 21.75 2.22 29.55
C ILE A 34 23.13 1.60 29.86
N PRO A 35 23.97 1.31 28.86
CA PRO A 35 25.28 0.69 29.09
C PRO A 35 26.20 1.53 30.01
N LYS A 36 26.25 1.20 31.30
CA LYS A 36 27.02 1.91 32.36
C LYS A 36 28.54 2.03 32.11
N ARG A 37 29.12 1.21 31.20
CA ARG A 37 30.57 1.15 30.91
C ARG A 37 31.05 2.04 29.74
N ASN A 38 30.16 2.72 29.01
CA ASN A 38 30.52 3.53 27.84
C ASN A 38 30.11 5.00 28.03
N ASN A 39 31.07 5.86 28.40
CA ASN A 39 30.97 7.30 28.70
C ASN A 39 30.47 8.22 27.54
N GLY A 40 29.52 7.76 26.73
CA GLY A 40 28.95 8.51 25.61
C GLY A 40 27.88 9.53 26.04
N ILE A 41 27.43 9.50 27.29
CA ILE A 41 26.42 10.42 27.84
C ILE A 41 27.03 11.20 29.01
N ILE A 42 26.76 12.50 29.07
CA ILE A 42 27.05 13.36 30.22
C ILE A 42 25.70 13.79 30.81
N ASN A 43 25.47 13.41 32.06
CA ASN A 43 24.29 13.81 32.82
C ASN A 43 24.66 14.99 33.71
N ILE A 44 24.31 16.21 33.32
CA ILE A 44 24.69 17.41 34.07
C ILE A 44 23.87 17.47 35.36
N GLN A 45 24.54 17.62 36.50
CA GLN A 45 23.90 17.80 37.79
C GLN A 45 23.57 19.27 37.99
N ASN A 46 22.30 19.62 37.77
CA ASN A 46 21.74 20.94 38.00
C ASN A 46 20.57 20.88 39.01
N ASP A 47 20.41 21.95 39.77
CA ASP A 47 19.36 22.19 40.76
C ASP A 47 18.36 23.28 40.30
N ASP A 48 18.51 23.77 39.07
CA ASP A 48 17.64 24.75 38.41
C ASP A 48 16.78 24.14 37.28
N ASP A 49 15.98 24.98 36.63
CA ASP A 49 15.10 24.60 35.51
C ASP A 49 15.78 24.72 34.13
N TRP A 50 17.10 24.95 34.10
CA TRP A 50 17.86 25.28 32.88
C TRP A 50 18.63 24.08 32.28
N CYS A 51 18.25 22.85 32.62
CA CYS A 51 18.95 21.63 32.19
C CYS A 51 19.12 21.51 30.66
N PHE A 52 18.14 21.96 29.87
CA PHE A 52 18.25 22.00 28.40
C PHE A 52 19.38 22.92 27.94
N GLY A 53 19.38 24.18 28.42
CA GLY A 53 20.40 25.16 28.05
C GLY A 53 21.80 24.71 28.47
N TRP A 54 21.96 24.14 29.68
CA TRP A 54 23.24 23.63 30.14
C TRP A 54 23.75 22.49 29.26
N CYS A 55 22.86 21.63 28.77
CA CYS A 55 23.24 20.58 27.83
C CYS A 55 23.65 21.11 26.46
N VAL A 56 22.95 22.13 25.94
CA VAL A 56 23.32 22.76 24.67
C VAL A 56 24.70 23.40 24.80
N LEU A 57 24.91 24.24 25.83
CA LEU A 57 26.21 24.89 26.07
C LEU A 57 27.33 23.87 26.31
N GLY A 58 27.08 22.81 27.09
CA GLY A 58 28.06 21.76 27.32
C GLY A 58 28.41 20.96 26.06
N THR A 59 27.54 20.97 25.04
CA THR A 59 27.83 20.41 23.72
C THR A 59 28.69 21.35 22.88
N LEU A 60 28.40 22.66 22.93
CA LEU A 60 29.14 23.70 22.20
C LEU A 60 30.53 23.95 22.79
N HIS A 61 30.65 23.87 24.13
CA HIS A 61 31.86 24.15 24.91
C HIS A 61 32.25 22.92 25.76
N PRO A 62 32.73 21.83 25.15
CA PRO A 62 32.94 20.56 25.85
C PRO A 62 34.10 20.61 26.87
N VAL A 63 33.77 20.37 28.14
CA VAL A 63 34.75 20.29 29.25
C VAL A 63 35.30 18.85 29.39
N LYS A 64 36.61 18.72 29.62
CA LYS A 64 37.29 17.40 29.73
C LYS A 64 37.24 16.78 31.13
N VAL A 65 37.24 17.60 32.18
CA VAL A 65 37.34 17.15 33.58
C VAL A 65 36.05 17.53 34.31
N HIS A 66 35.35 16.54 34.86
CA HIS A 66 34.08 16.69 35.58
C HIS A 66 33.02 17.56 34.87
N PRO A 67 32.71 17.32 33.58
CA PRO A 67 31.72 18.11 32.83
C PRO A 67 30.30 18.02 33.41
N GLU A 68 30.04 17.06 34.30
CA GLU A 68 28.76 16.84 34.97
C GLU A 68 28.50 17.78 36.16
N ARG A 69 29.51 18.51 36.67
CA ARG A 69 29.41 19.23 37.95
C ARG A 69 29.30 20.74 37.78
N ASN A 70 28.38 21.36 38.53
CA ASN A 70 28.32 22.81 38.74
C ASN A 70 28.27 23.63 37.44
N PRO A 71 27.15 23.54 36.69
CA PRO A 71 27.03 24.07 35.33
C PRO A 71 27.15 25.60 35.27
N HIS A 72 26.68 26.33 36.29
CA HIS A 72 26.83 27.78 36.37
C HIS A 72 28.29 28.23 36.29
N ARG A 73 29.21 27.50 36.92
CA ARG A 73 30.64 27.81 36.88
C ARG A 73 31.28 27.43 35.54
N LEU A 74 30.88 26.29 34.98
CA LEU A 74 31.51 25.75 33.77
C LEU A 74 31.03 26.45 32.49
N TYR A 75 29.73 26.78 32.44
CA TYR A 75 29.07 27.24 31.22
C TYR A 75 28.42 28.62 31.37
N GLY A 76 28.35 29.18 32.58
CA GLY A 76 27.66 30.45 32.85
C GLY A 76 28.17 31.64 32.02
N ALA A 77 29.45 31.65 31.66
CA ALA A 77 30.05 32.70 30.83
C ALA A 77 29.55 32.69 29.37
N PHE A 78 28.91 31.59 28.92
CA PHE A 78 28.44 31.40 27.55
C PHE A 78 26.92 31.48 27.42
N VAL A 79 26.20 31.83 28.50
CA VAL A 79 24.72 31.87 28.50
C VAL A 79 24.19 32.84 27.45
N GLU A 80 24.87 33.98 27.26
CA GLU A 80 24.49 34.99 26.25
C GLU A 80 24.71 34.51 24.80
N GLU A 81 25.40 33.39 24.56
CA GLU A 81 25.54 32.81 23.22
C GLU A 81 24.29 32.08 22.75
N LEU A 82 23.34 31.76 23.64
CA LEU A 82 22.09 31.10 23.30
C LEU A 82 20.93 32.08 23.34
N ASN A 83 20.26 32.24 22.21
CA ASN A 83 19.01 32.98 22.16
C ASN A 83 17.85 32.08 22.63
N MET A 84 17.40 32.31 23.86
CA MET A 84 16.28 31.60 24.50
C MET A 84 14.98 32.43 24.52
N ASP A 85 14.89 33.50 23.72
CA ASP A 85 13.70 34.36 23.67
C ASP A 85 12.45 33.57 23.24
N ASP A 86 11.33 33.80 23.92
CA ASP A 86 10.07 33.07 23.72
C ASP A 86 10.15 31.53 23.93
N ILE A 87 11.24 31.02 24.52
CA ILE A 87 11.36 29.61 24.90
C ILE A 87 10.93 29.43 26.36
N PRO A 88 9.90 28.62 26.65
CA PRO A 88 9.47 28.36 28.03
C PRO A 88 10.58 27.67 28.83
N ILE A 89 10.78 28.10 30.07
CA ILE A 89 11.72 27.52 31.04
C ILE A 89 10.89 26.99 32.23
N PRO A 90 11.01 25.71 32.61
CA PRO A 90 11.89 24.70 32.02
C PRO A 90 11.45 24.27 30.61
N VAL A 91 12.42 23.98 29.74
CA VAL A 91 12.14 23.64 28.32
C VAL A 91 11.37 22.33 28.23
N PRO A 92 10.12 22.34 27.72
CA PRO A 92 9.31 21.14 27.63
C PRO A 92 9.76 20.24 26.48
N VAL A 93 9.42 18.95 26.59
CA VAL A 93 9.63 17.98 25.50
C VAL A 93 8.60 18.22 24.39
N SER A 94 8.88 19.19 23.52
CA SER A 94 7.91 19.69 22.53
C SER A 94 8.58 20.08 21.21
N THR A 95 8.15 19.45 20.11
CA THR A 95 8.64 19.73 18.74
C THR A 95 8.53 21.22 18.37
N PRO A 96 7.39 21.91 18.55
CA PRO A 96 7.29 23.35 18.30
C PRO A 96 8.34 24.18 19.07
N VAL A 97 8.62 23.84 20.33
CA VAL A 97 9.59 24.58 21.15
C VAL A 97 11.01 24.36 20.64
N TYR A 98 11.36 23.14 20.22
CA TYR A 98 12.66 22.87 19.60
C TYR A 98 12.85 23.56 18.26
N GLN A 99 11.79 23.65 17.44
CA GLN A 99 11.82 24.38 16.17
C GLN A 99 12.04 25.87 16.41
N LYS A 100 11.30 26.46 17.36
CA LYS A 100 11.49 27.86 17.75
C LYS A 100 12.91 28.12 18.29
N PHE A 101 13.45 27.20 19.08
CA PHE A 101 14.83 27.29 19.56
C PHE A 101 15.83 27.27 18.40
N GLU A 102 15.66 26.40 17.40
CA GLU A 102 16.50 26.40 16.21
C GLU A 102 16.31 27.67 15.38
N GLU A 103 15.10 28.20 15.23
CA GLU A 103 14.85 29.49 14.55
C GLU A 103 15.61 30.64 15.21
N ASN A 104 15.62 30.69 16.53
CA ASN A 104 16.36 31.67 17.30
C ASN A 104 17.89 31.49 17.19
N ASN A 105 18.37 30.26 16.92
CA ASN A 105 19.79 29.88 16.86
C ASN A 105 20.11 29.19 15.52
N PRO A 106 20.24 29.93 14.40
CA PRO A 106 20.27 29.39 13.03
C PRO A 106 21.47 28.46 12.72
N GLU A 107 22.59 28.61 13.44
CA GLU A 107 23.79 27.79 13.30
C GLU A 107 23.72 26.43 14.03
N ILE A 108 22.69 26.20 14.84
CA ILE A 108 22.52 24.95 15.60
C ILE A 108 21.63 23.96 14.83
N SER A 109 22.04 22.68 14.89
CA SER A 109 21.32 21.51 14.39
C SER A 109 21.04 20.58 15.57
N LEU A 110 19.78 20.54 16.01
CA LEU A 110 19.34 19.87 17.24
C LEU A 110 18.69 18.50 16.95
N CYS A 111 19.19 17.48 17.64
CA CYS A 111 18.56 16.16 17.72
C CYS A 111 18.33 15.80 19.19
N VAL A 112 17.08 15.48 19.55
CA VAL A 112 16.72 15.01 20.89
C VAL A 112 16.26 13.55 20.78
N TYR A 113 16.78 12.70 21.65
CA TYR A 113 16.51 11.27 21.70
C TYR A 113 15.92 10.87 23.06
N GLU A 114 15.25 9.73 23.13
CA GLU A 114 14.83 9.08 24.37
C GLU A 114 15.35 7.63 24.39
N TRP A 115 15.54 7.06 25.58
CA TRP A 115 15.95 5.67 25.74
C TRP A 115 14.78 4.74 26.05
N HIS A 116 14.52 3.77 25.18
CA HIS A 116 13.47 2.78 25.40
C HIS A 116 13.98 1.62 26.27
N ASN A 117 13.63 1.62 27.55
CA ASN A 117 14.13 0.65 28.55
C ASN A 117 13.94 -0.83 28.17
N GLN A 118 12.78 -1.24 27.63
CA GLN A 118 12.54 -2.66 27.30
C GLN A 118 13.32 -3.12 26.05
N ASN A 119 13.34 -2.30 25.00
CA ASN A 119 13.99 -2.58 23.72
C ASN A 119 15.50 -2.27 23.74
N LYS A 120 15.99 -1.59 24.77
CA LYS A 120 17.38 -1.13 24.92
C LYS A 120 17.89 -0.39 23.68
N CYS A 121 17.10 0.57 23.18
CA CYS A 121 17.42 1.33 21.97
C CYS A 121 17.07 2.81 22.11
N LEU A 122 17.70 3.64 21.27
CA LEU A 122 17.34 5.05 21.10
C LEU A 122 16.07 5.19 20.26
N GLU A 123 15.21 6.12 20.66
CA GLU A 123 14.08 6.60 19.90
C GLU A 123 14.21 8.12 19.70
N PHE A 124 13.65 8.63 18.62
CA PHE A 124 13.67 10.06 18.38
C PHE A 124 12.65 10.76 19.27
N ARG A 125 12.98 11.98 19.72
CA ARG A 125 12.10 12.99 20.35
C ARG A 125 12.07 14.30 19.60
N TYR A 126 13.12 14.61 18.84
CA TYR A 126 13.16 15.69 17.87
C TYR A 126 14.33 15.49 16.89
N ILE A 127 14.15 15.88 15.63
CA ILE A 127 15.19 15.80 14.62
C ILE A 127 15.07 17.01 13.72
N THR A 128 16.17 17.75 13.65
CA THR A 128 16.34 18.88 12.77
C THR A 128 16.29 18.55 11.26
N GLU A 129 15.76 19.49 10.48
CA GLU A 129 15.88 19.50 9.02
C GLU A 129 17.23 20.07 8.55
N ARG A 130 17.98 20.74 9.43
CA ARG A 130 19.30 21.33 9.16
C ARG A 130 20.37 20.25 9.14
N ARG A 131 20.56 19.64 7.97
CA ARG A 131 21.47 18.52 7.75
C ARG A 131 22.74 18.99 7.04
N GLY A 132 23.88 18.80 7.68
CA GLY A 132 25.17 19.09 7.07
C GLY A 132 26.25 19.25 8.13
N ASP A 133 27.52 19.29 7.69
CA ASP A 133 28.65 19.51 8.60
C ASP A 133 28.87 21.01 8.87
N GLU A 134 28.14 21.89 8.17
CA GLU A 134 28.14 23.34 8.34
C GLU A 134 27.42 23.82 9.62
N TYR A 135 26.54 23.00 10.21
CA TYR A 135 25.82 23.33 11.45
C TYR A 135 26.49 22.75 12.69
N LYS A 136 26.44 23.47 13.81
CA LYS A 136 26.88 22.98 15.12
C LYS A 136 25.93 21.88 15.61
N GLN A 137 26.43 20.66 15.71
CA GLN A 137 25.62 19.46 15.97
C GLN A 137 25.38 19.26 17.46
N VAL A 138 24.11 19.33 17.88
CA VAL A 138 23.71 19.13 19.28
C VAL A 138 22.84 17.87 19.39
N ASN A 139 23.31 16.88 20.16
CA ASN A 139 22.60 15.62 20.37
C ASN A 139 22.28 15.46 21.86
N LEU A 140 21.00 15.48 22.21
CA LEU A 140 20.53 15.40 23.59
C LEU A 140 19.75 14.11 23.83
N LEU A 141 19.86 13.55 25.03
CA LEU A 141 19.02 12.46 25.52
C LEU A 141 18.06 13.05 26.56
N VAL A 142 16.75 12.83 26.40
CA VAL A 142 15.77 13.13 27.44
C VAL A 142 15.43 11.87 28.22
N ILE A 143 15.39 12.00 29.53
CA ILE A 143 14.96 10.99 30.49
C ILE A 143 13.66 11.47 31.10
N THR A 144 12.66 10.59 31.19
CA THR A 144 11.36 10.89 31.79
C THR A 144 11.09 9.92 32.95
N GLU A 145 10.67 10.45 34.09
CA GLU A 145 10.26 9.68 35.27
C GLU A 145 9.01 10.33 35.86
N GLU A 146 7.88 9.61 35.80
CA GLU A 146 6.54 10.12 36.16
C GLU A 146 6.21 11.45 35.43
N ASP A 147 6.07 12.55 36.18
CA ASP A 147 5.78 13.89 35.69
C ASP A 147 7.03 14.79 35.61
N ARG A 148 8.24 14.21 35.60
CA ARG A 148 9.50 14.96 35.50
C ARG A 148 10.31 14.51 34.29
N SER A 149 10.96 15.47 33.62
CA SER A 149 11.91 15.19 32.54
C SER A 149 13.28 15.82 32.81
N HIS A 150 14.35 15.27 32.23
CA HIS A 150 15.71 15.81 32.36
C HIS A 150 16.50 15.57 31.07
N TYR A 151 17.27 16.58 30.62
CA TYR A 151 18.11 16.48 29.44
C TYR A 151 19.55 16.10 29.81
N CYS A 152 20.17 15.27 28.97
CA CYS A 152 21.57 14.87 29.06
C CYS A 152 22.26 15.08 27.71
N ILE A 153 23.58 15.24 27.71
CA ILE A 153 24.37 15.38 26.48
C ILE A 153 24.74 14.01 25.93
N ILE A 154 24.60 13.80 24.63
CA ILE A 154 25.17 12.66 23.90
C ILE A 154 26.47 13.10 23.23
N LYS A 155 27.61 12.76 23.84
CA LYS A 155 28.95 13.10 23.35
C LYS A 155 29.39 12.23 22.16
N ASP A 156 29.00 10.97 22.14
CA ASP A 156 29.35 10.04 21.07
C ASP A 156 28.19 9.07 20.81
N LEU A 157 27.44 9.35 19.75
CA LEU A 157 26.28 8.59 19.34
C LEU A 157 26.64 7.14 18.98
N HIS A 158 27.85 6.87 18.47
CA HIS A 158 28.26 5.55 18.02
C HIS A 158 28.49 4.57 19.19
N LYS A 159 28.90 5.08 20.36
CA LYS A 159 29.12 4.26 21.57
C LYS A 159 27.84 3.70 22.15
N LEU A 160 26.70 4.34 21.89
CA LEU A 160 25.38 3.91 22.37
C LEU A 160 24.91 2.61 21.72
N VAL A 161 25.40 2.28 20.52
CA VAL A 161 24.98 1.09 19.75
C VAL A 161 26.00 -0.05 19.75
N TYR A 162 27.04 0.04 20.58
CA TYR A 162 28.12 -0.96 20.60
C TYR A 162 27.59 -2.40 20.81
N ASN A 163 26.56 -2.59 21.65
CA ASN A 163 25.99 -3.91 21.95
C ASN A 163 24.82 -4.34 21.02
N HIS A 164 24.48 -3.58 19.98
CA HIS A 164 23.28 -3.84 19.16
C HIS A 164 23.39 -5.00 18.16
N SER A 165 24.58 -5.61 18.00
CA SER A 165 24.76 -6.73 17.07
C SER A 165 25.91 -7.64 17.51
N LYS A 166 25.97 -8.86 16.95
CA LYS A 166 27.00 -9.87 17.27
C LYS A 166 28.41 -9.47 16.80
N HIS A 167 28.53 -8.48 15.93
CA HIS A 167 29.81 -7.95 15.47
C HIS A 167 30.53 -7.23 16.61
N LYS A 168 31.79 -7.61 16.88
CA LYS A 168 32.62 -7.10 17.99
C LYS A 168 33.43 -5.84 17.62
N GLY A 169 33.36 -5.34 16.39
CA GLY A 169 34.05 -4.10 15.96
C GLY A 169 33.22 -2.83 16.17
N ARG A 170 33.84 -1.66 15.94
CA ARG A 170 33.18 -0.34 16.01
C ARG A 170 31.99 -0.29 15.04
N LYS A 171 30.89 0.33 15.49
CA LYS A 171 29.67 0.51 14.72
C LYS A 171 29.42 1.99 14.49
N TYR A 172 28.75 2.32 13.40
CA TYR A 172 28.48 3.70 13.01
C TYR A 172 26.97 3.93 13.00
N LEU A 173 26.47 4.60 14.03
CA LEU A 173 25.07 5.06 14.11
C LEU A 173 24.86 6.35 13.30
N CYS A 174 23.88 6.35 12.41
CA CYS A 174 23.43 7.56 11.74
C CYS A 174 22.50 8.40 12.63
N ARG A 175 22.80 9.69 12.76
CA ARG A 175 22.07 10.60 13.65
C ARG A 175 20.65 10.91 13.20
N TYR A 176 20.36 10.94 11.89
CA TYR A 176 19.06 11.33 11.38
C TYR A 176 18.15 10.16 11.01
N CYS A 177 18.62 8.91 11.03
CA CYS A 177 17.79 7.73 10.75
C CYS A 177 17.96 6.57 11.74
N LEU A 178 18.87 6.69 12.71
CA LEU A 178 19.25 5.65 13.68
C LEU A 178 19.67 4.30 13.07
N HIS A 179 20.00 4.27 11.78
CA HIS A 179 20.56 3.08 11.15
C HIS A 179 21.99 2.82 11.66
N VAL A 180 22.28 1.56 12.00
CA VAL A 180 23.58 1.12 12.52
C VAL A 180 24.35 0.42 11.41
N PHE A 181 25.44 1.03 10.95
CA PHE A 181 26.35 0.42 9.98
C PHE A 181 27.45 -0.38 10.68
N SER A 182 27.77 -1.52 10.09
CA SER A 182 28.86 -2.41 10.51
C SER A 182 30.25 -1.91 10.10
N ASN A 183 30.33 -1.02 9.10
CA ASN A 183 31.57 -0.48 8.56
C ASN A 183 31.44 1.02 8.20
N GLU A 184 32.58 1.72 8.17
CA GLU A 184 32.64 3.18 7.98
C GLU A 184 32.30 3.62 6.55
N LYS A 185 32.70 2.82 5.55
CA LYS A 185 32.45 3.13 4.13
C LYS A 185 30.95 3.21 3.85
N GLY A 186 30.18 2.22 4.30
CA GLY A 186 28.71 2.22 4.15
C GLY A 186 28.04 3.38 4.88
N PHE A 187 28.55 3.76 6.06
CA PHE A 187 28.07 4.94 6.78
C PHE A 187 28.35 6.24 6.01
N ASN A 188 29.54 6.41 5.45
CA ASN A 188 29.91 7.59 4.69
C ASN A 188 29.14 7.70 3.37
N GLU A 189 28.91 6.58 2.67
CA GLU A 189 28.03 6.55 1.49
C GLU A 189 26.57 6.88 1.82
N HIS A 190 26.10 6.47 3.00
CA HIS A 190 24.79 6.85 3.50
C HIS A 190 24.71 8.33 3.89
N LYS A 191 25.78 8.89 4.48
CA LYS A 191 25.87 10.30 4.86
C LYS A 191 25.95 11.22 3.63
N ALA A 192 26.72 10.82 2.62
CA ALA A 192 26.91 11.59 1.38
C ALA A 192 25.63 11.65 0.52
N ASP A 193 24.79 10.62 0.58
CA ASP A 193 23.47 10.64 -0.03
C ASP A 193 22.41 11.02 1.02
N THR A 194 22.26 12.34 1.21
CA THR A 194 21.32 12.92 2.19
C THR A 194 19.89 12.39 2.06
N LYS A 195 19.50 11.80 0.91
CA LYS A 195 18.19 11.17 0.68
C LYS A 195 18.05 9.79 1.29
N LYS A 196 19.12 8.98 1.37
CA LYS A 196 19.09 7.69 2.08
C LYS A 196 18.80 7.88 3.57
N CYS A 197 19.20 9.03 4.10
CA CYS A 197 19.09 9.41 5.49
C CYS A 197 17.75 10.06 5.86
N LEU A 198 16.96 10.50 4.88
CA LEU A 198 15.64 11.10 5.07
C LEU A 198 14.54 10.06 5.34
N GLY A 199 14.86 8.76 5.25
CA GLY A 199 13.86 7.70 5.39
C GLY A 199 12.76 7.78 4.33
N VAL A 200 11.59 7.20 4.62
CA VAL A 200 10.44 7.26 3.70
C VAL A 200 9.64 8.52 3.99
N ASN A 201 9.37 9.35 2.96
CA ASN A 201 8.65 10.63 3.07
C ASN A 201 9.31 11.66 4.01
N HIS A 202 10.64 11.75 4.03
CA HIS A 202 11.40 12.66 4.90
C HIS A 202 11.27 12.36 6.41
N ALA A 203 10.70 11.21 6.76
CA ALA A 203 10.60 10.72 8.11
C ALA A 203 11.66 9.64 8.40
N PRO A 204 12.50 9.83 9.42
CA PRO A 204 13.31 8.76 9.99
C PRO A 204 12.43 7.62 10.46
N GLN A 205 12.81 6.40 10.07
CA GLN A 205 12.19 5.19 10.57
C GLN A 205 13.33 4.29 11.02
N LEU A 206 13.26 3.77 12.24
CA LEU A 206 14.19 2.73 12.68
C LEU A 206 13.74 1.40 12.05
N PRO A 207 14.45 0.86 11.05
CA PRO A 207 14.04 -0.39 10.43
C PRO A 207 14.38 -1.53 11.40
N LYS A 208 13.38 -2.30 11.81
CA LYS A 208 13.56 -3.49 12.65
C LYS A 208 13.51 -4.73 11.77
N VAL A 209 14.58 -5.50 11.73
CA VAL A 209 14.66 -6.82 11.07
C VAL A 209 14.12 -7.92 11.99
N PRO A 210 13.53 -9.00 11.42
CA PRO A 210 13.10 -10.16 12.18
C PRO A 210 14.16 -10.74 13.10
N THR A 211 13.74 -11.09 14.31
CA THR A 211 14.56 -11.93 15.20
C THR A 211 14.72 -13.31 14.58
N ILE A 212 15.73 -14.08 15.01
CA ILE A 212 15.96 -15.44 14.49
C ILE A 212 14.72 -16.33 14.72
N GLU A 213 13.97 -16.11 15.81
CA GLU A 213 12.74 -16.85 16.11
C GLU A 213 11.55 -16.44 15.23
N GLN A 214 11.60 -15.24 14.63
CA GLN A 214 10.56 -14.67 13.77
C GLN A 214 10.96 -14.65 12.28
N CYS A 215 12.11 -15.23 11.91
CA CYS A 215 12.64 -15.11 10.56
C CYS A 215 12.00 -16.05 9.55
N ILE A 216 10.97 -16.83 9.91
CA ILE A 216 10.29 -17.74 8.98
C ILE A 216 8.90 -17.22 8.67
N LYS A 217 8.64 -16.98 7.38
CA LYS A 217 7.33 -16.64 6.85
C LYS A 217 6.67 -17.88 6.25
N LEU A 218 5.52 -18.24 6.80
CA LEU A 218 4.65 -19.35 6.39
C LEU A 218 3.18 -19.02 6.68
N PHE A 219 2.25 -19.82 6.18
CA PHE A 219 0.83 -19.65 6.45
C PHE A 219 0.49 -19.94 7.92
N ASN A 220 0.03 -18.93 8.66
CA ASN A 220 -0.29 -19.02 10.08
C ASN A 220 -1.72 -18.56 10.44
N ASN A 221 -2.46 -18.02 9.47
CA ASN A 221 -3.78 -17.40 9.67
C ASN A 221 -4.92 -18.44 9.61
N HIS A 222 -4.79 -19.53 10.37
CA HIS A 222 -5.76 -20.64 10.38
C HIS A 222 -7.18 -20.20 10.77
N LYS A 223 -7.33 -19.13 11.57
CA LYS A 223 -8.65 -18.55 11.89
C LYS A 223 -9.43 -18.17 10.64
N CYS A 224 -8.75 -17.72 9.59
CA CYS A 224 -9.40 -17.29 8.37
C CYS A 224 -9.93 -18.44 7.50
N MET A 225 -9.59 -19.70 7.84
CA MET A 225 -10.18 -20.89 7.21
C MET A 225 -11.61 -21.14 7.71
N GLN A 226 -12.00 -20.52 8.83
CA GLN A 226 -13.33 -20.66 9.40
C GLN A 226 -14.28 -19.69 8.71
N PRO A 227 -15.44 -20.15 8.22
CA PRO A 227 -16.49 -19.25 7.80
C PRO A 227 -16.88 -18.33 8.95
N ASN A 228 -16.97 -17.03 8.68
CA ASN A 228 -17.55 -16.08 9.60
C ASN A 228 -19.06 -16.40 9.73
N PRO A 229 -19.60 -16.57 10.95
CA PRO A 229 -21.00 -16.95 11.11
C PRO A 229 -21.98 -15.86 10.66
N TYR A 230 -21.63 -14.60 10.87
CA TYR A 230 -22.51 -13.47 10.57
C TYR A 230 -21.81 -12.45 9.67
N ARG A 231 -22.57 -11.84 8.77
CA ARG A 231 -22.14 -10.71 7.93
C ARG A 231 -23.30 -9.75 7.81
N ILE A 232 -23.02 -8.45 7.85
CA ILE A 232 -24.02 -7.42 7.59
C ILE A 232 -23.66 -6.78 6.25
N ILE A 233 -24.55 -6.89 5.26
CA ILE A 233 -24.38 -6.24 3.96
C ILE A 233 -25.29 -5.03 3.93
N TRP A 234 -24.78 -3.88 3.52
CA TRP A 234 -25.51 -2.62 3.63
C TRP A 234 -25.13 -1.63 2.52
N ASP A 235 -25.99 -0.64 2.31
CA ASP A 235 -25.75 0.47 1.39
C ASP A 235 -26.45 1.75 1.88
N LEU A 236 -25.95 2.91 1.44
CA LEU A 236 -26.50 4.24 1.73
C LEU A 236 -26.89 4.95 0.45
N GLU A 237 -28.03 5.64 0.50
CA GLU A 237 -28.40 6.59 -0.54
C GLU A 237 -28.35 8.02 -0.03
N CYS A 238 -27.98 8.94 -0.94
CA CYS A 238 -27.75 10.34 -0.64
C CYS A 238 -28.56 11.25 -1.56
N LEU A 239 -29.11 12.32 -0.99
CA LEU A 239 -29.56 13.50 -1.72
C LEU A 239 -28.35 14.28 -2.26
N LYS A 240 -28.43 14.74 -3.50
CA LYS A 240 -27.40 15.60 -4.12
C LYS A 240 -27.79 17.06 -4.08
N GLU A 241 -27.70 17.65 -2.90
CA GLU A 241 -28.01 19.06 -2.67
C GLU A 241 -27.13 19.95 -3.57
N LYS A 242 -27.74 20.89 -4.31
CA LYS A 242 -26.97 21.90 -5.04
C LYS A 242 -26.37 22.88 -4.04
N LEU A 243 -25.15 23.30 -4.29
CA LEU A 243 -24.50 24.33 -3.48
C LEU A 243 -25.09 25.71 -3.77
N THR A 244 -25.16 26.56 -2.75
CA THR A 244 -25.44 27.99 -2.92
C THR A 244 -24.28 28.67 -3.67
N PRO A 245 -24.51 29.82 -4.33
CA PRO A 245 -23.44 30.59 -4.98
C PRO A 245 -22.28 30.93 -4.03
N GLU A 246 -22.58 31.19 -2.76
CA GLU A 246 -21.61 31.49 -1.69
C GLU A 246 -20.77 30.26 -1.31
N GLU A 247 -21.38 29.06 -1.22
CA GLU A 247 -20.66 27.80 -0.96
C GLU A 247 -19.84 27.30 -2.18
N ASN A 248 -20.05 27.89 -3.35
CA ASN A 248 -19.39 27.49 -4.59
C ASN A 248 -17.96 28.07 -4.66
N SER A 249 -17.05 27.50 -3.87
CA SER A 249 -15.65 27.90 -3.87
C SER A 249 -15.00 27.57 -5.23
N GLN A 250 -14.80 28.55 -6.10
CA GLN A 250 -13.97 28.39 -7.29
C GLN A 250 -12.50 28.54 -6.91
N LEU A 251 -11.82 27.41 -6.70
CA LEU A 251 -10.37 27.38 -6.82
C LEU A 251 -10.03 27.47 -8.31
N THR A 252 -8.90 28.09 -8.67
CA THR A 252 -8.51 28.43 -10.07
C THR A 252 -8.78 27.38 -11.16
N ARG A 253 -8.88 26.07 -10.83
CA ARG A 253 -9.15 24.97 -11.77
C ARG A 253 -10.12 23.89 -11.24
N THR A 254 -10.78 24.13 -10.12
CA THR A 254 -11.69 23.18 -9.47
C THR A 254 -12.94 23.91 -8.98
N GLU A 255 -14.11 23.36 -9.32
CA GLU A 255 -15.42 23.89 -8.95
C GLU A 255 -16.23 22.79 -8.24
N LYS A 256 -16.81 23.11 -7.08
CA LYS A 256 -17.72 22.22 -6.34
C LYS A 256 -19.14 22.43 -6.86
N LEU A 257 -19.88 21.36 -7.16
CA LEU A 257 -21.19 21.45 -7.82
C LEU A 257 -22.35 21.01 -6.92
N GLN A 258 -22.16 19.91 -6.20
CA GLN A 258 -23.21 19.28 -5.39
C GLN A 258 -22.60 18.69 -4.13
N ARG A 259 -23.31 18.79 -3.00
CA ARG A 259 -23.00 18.11 -1.74
C ARG A 259 -23.89 16.88 -1.60
N HIS A 260 -23.31 15.78 -1.13
CA HIS A 260 -24.03 14.53 -0.92
C HIS A 260 -24.44 14.41 0.55
N ARG A 261 -25.74 14.28 0.81
CA ARG A 261 -26.30 14.15 2.16
C ARG A 261 -27.07 12.84 2.31
N PRO A 262 -26.74 11.96 3.27
CA PRO A 262 -27.44 10.70 3.48
C PRO A 262 -28.93 10.90 3.68
N CYS A 263 -29.75 10.15 2.95
CA CYS A 263 -31.21 10.22 3.04
C CYS A 263 -31.86 8.86 3.32
N GLY A 264 -31.18 7.75 3.06
CA GLY A 264 -31.69 6.43 3.38
C GLY A 264 -30.58 5.38 3.46
N PHE A 265 -30.91 4.25 4.08
CA PHE A 265 -30.05 3.09 4.17
C PHE A 265 -30.86 1.80 4.14
N SER A 266 -30.23 0.72 3.72
CA SER A 266 -30.74 -0.64 3.91
C SER A 266 -29.59 -1.55 4.34
N TYR A 267 -29.90 -2.56 5.15
CA TYR A 267 -28.97 -3.65 5.43
C TYR A 267 -29.69 -4.99 5.53
N VAL A 268 -28.94 -6.06 5.28
CA VAL A 268 -29.32 -7.45 5.55
C VAL A 268 -28.26 -8.11 6.42
N VAL A 269 -28.72 -8.90 7.40
CA VAL A 269 -27.87 -9.75 8.22
C VAL A 269 -27.93 -11.16 7.66
N VAL A 270 -26.79 -11.67 7.20
CA VAL A 270 -26.65 -13.00 6.63
C VAL A 270 -25.95 -13.92 7.63
N ARG A 271 -26.66 -14.97 8.05
CA ARG A 271 -26.12 -16.06 8.87
C ARG A 271 -25.65 -17.20 7.98
N MET A 272 -24.49 -17.77 8.30
CA MET A 272 -23.91 -18.93 7.61
C MET A 272 -23.55 -20.01 8.62
N ASP A 273 -24.34 -21.09 8.65
CA ASP A 273 -24.14 -22.20 9.59
C ASP A 273 -23.08 -23.20 9.12
N SER A 274 -23.00 -23.40 7.80
CA SER A 274 -22.05 -24.32 7.18
C SER A 274 -21.76 -23.93 5.74
N PHE A 275 -20.77 -24.58 5.14
CA PHE A 275 -20.44 -24.39 3.73
C PHE A 275 -21.70 -24.55 2.85
N GLY A 276 -22.03 -23.51 2.08
CA GLY A 276 -23.20 -23.49 1.20
C GLY A 276 -24.57 -23.32 1.87
N LYS A 277 -24.65 -23.27 3.21
CA LYS A 277 -25.91 -23.06 3.96
C LYS A 277 -25.90 -21.69 4.65
N TYR A 278 -26.65 -20.76 4.07
CA TYR A 278 -26.74 -19.38 4.56
C TYR A 278 -28.12 -18.78 4.24
N GLU A 279 -28.56 -17.85 5.08
CA GLU A 279 -29.84 -17.16 4.92
C GLU A 279 -29.80 -15.75 5.52
N ILE A 280 -30.80 -14.94 5.16
CA ILE A 280 -31.04 -13.65 5.79
C ILE A 280 -31.82 -13.89 7.09
N THR A 281 -31.29 -13.41 8.21
CA THR A 281 -31.95 -13.47 9.53
C THR A 281 -32.62 -12.17 9.93
N SER A 282 -32.11 -11.04 9.41
CA SER A 282 -32.69 -9.71 9.62
C SER A 282 -32.51 -8.85 8.38
N HIS A 283 -33.48 -7.97 8.12
CA HIS A 283 -33.44 -6.95 7.09
C HIS A 283 -34.10 -5.68 7.63
N TYR A 284 -33.46 -4.53 7.40
CA TYR A 284 -34.02 -3.23 7.77
C TYR A 284 -33.78 -2.21 6.66
N LEU A 285 -34.80 -1.41 6.38
CA LEU A 285 -34.76 -0.32 5.42
C LEU A 285 -35.31 0.95 6.08
N TYR A 286 -34.64 2.06 5.85
CA TYR A 286 -35.03 3.36 6.39
C TYR A 286 -34.73 4.50 5.43
N ARG A 287 -35.67 5.45 5.30
CA ARG A 287 -35.46 6.74 4.65
C ARG A 287 -35.85 7.86 5.61
N GLY A 288 -34.97 8.82 5.82
CA GLY A 288 -35.21 9.98 6.68
C GLY A 288 -33.97 10.84 6.91
N PRO A 289 -34.12 12.08 7.43
CA PRO A 289 -33.03 13.05 7.59
C PRO A 289 -31.98 12.64 8.64
N ASN A 290 -32.31 11.70 9.52
CA ASN A 290 -31.44 11.13 10.55
C ASN A 290 -30.94 9.72 10.18
N ALA A 291 -30.88 9.38 8.88
CA ALA A 291 -30.48 8.07 8.36
C ALA A 291 -29.22 7.50 9.04
N LEU A 292 -28.13 8.28 9.11
CA LEU A 292 -26.88 7.81 9.75
C LEU A 292 -27.03 7.52 11.25
N LYS A 293 -27.79 8.33 12.00
CA LYS A 293 -28.01 8.10 13.44
C LYS A 293 -28.80 6.81 13.66
N LYS A 294 -29.91 6.66 12.92
CA LYS A 294 -30.73 5.44 12.96
C LYS A 294 -29.99 4.20 12.52
N PHE A 295 -29.06 4.33 11.57
CA PHE A 295 -28.18 3.23 11.15
C PHE A 295 -27.32 2.71 12.30
N VAL A 296 -26.66 3.59 13.05
CA VAL A 296 -25.84 3.19 14.22
C VAL A 296 -26.70 2.53 15.29
N ASP A 297 -27.84 3.13 15.66
CA ASP A 297 -28.74 2.58 16.68
C ASP A 297 -29.16 1.15 16.32
N LYS A 298 -29.56 0.92 15.06
CA LYS A 298 -29.98 -0.39 14.58
C LYS A 298 -28.83 -1.40 14.53
N LEU A 299 -27.63 -0.99 14.15
CA LEU A 299 -26.48 -1.89 14.19
C LEU A 299 -26.17 -2.36 15.62
N GLU A 300 -26.24 -1.49 16.62
CA GLU A 300 -26.03 -1.88 18.03
C GLU A 300 -27.10 -2.89 18.51
N GLU A 301 -28.35 -2.74 18.08
CA GLU A 301 -29.42 -3.73 18.33
C GLU A 301 -29.08 -5.09 17.70
N GLU A 302 -28.71 -5.12 16.41
CA GLU A 302 -28.31 -6.35 15.71
C GLU A 302 -27.08 -7.01 16.36
N LEU A 303 -26.14 -6.21 16.85
CA LEU A 303 -24.96 -6.73 17.54
C LEU A 303 -25.33 -7.45 18.83
N ALA A 304 -26.29 -6.91 19.59
CA ALA A 304 -26.76 -7.55 20.82
C ALA A 304 -27.43 -8.90 20.54
N GLU A 305 -28.23 -8.99 19.48
CA GLU A 305 -28.86 -10.24 19.04
C GLU A 305 -27.82 -11.27 18.60
N ILE A 306 -26.84 -10.87 17.78
CA ILE A 306 -25.74 -11.74 17.34
C ILE A 306 -24.91 -12.22 18.54
N GLN A 307 -24.65 -11.35 19.52
CA GLN A 307 -23.93 -11.72 20.75
C GLN A 307 -24.69 -12.75 21.57
N ALA A 308 -26.01 -12.60 21.68
CA ALA A 308 -26.85 -13.55 22.40
C ALA A 308 -26.80 -14.94 21.73
N ASP A 309 -26.92 -15.01 20.41
CA ASP A 309 -26.80 -16.27 19.65
C ASP A 309 -25.40 -16.91 19.81
N LEU A 310 -24.33 -16.11 19.71
CA LEU A 310 -22.95 -16.58 19.85
C LEU A 310 -22.51 -16.89 21.30
N SER A 311 -23.36 -16.67 22.30
CA SER A 311 -23.05 -16.95 23.72
C SER A 311 -23.21 -18.44 24.07
N SER A 312 -23.98 -19.18 23.28
CA SER A 312 -24.29 -20.60 23.50
C SER A 312 -23.67 -21.47 22.39
N PRO A 313 -22.40 -21.87 22.49
CA PRO A 313 -21.77 -22.69 21.47
C PRO A 313 -22.46 -24.05 21.34
N ALA A 314 -22.66 -24.51 20.11
CA ALA A 314 -23.25 -25.80 19.82
C ALA A 314 -22.43 -26.95 20.43
N GLU A 315 -23.11 -27.96 20.98
CA GLU A 315 -22.46 -29.15 21.51
C GLU A 315 -21.75 -29.95 20.41
N ILE A 316 -20.64 -30.62 20.76
CA ILE A 316 -19.87 -31.39 19.79
C ILE A 316 -20.64 -32.60 19.28
N ILE A 317 -20.77 -32.71 17.97
CA ILE A 317 -21.38 -33.84 17.26
C ILE A 317 -20.26 -34.66 16.62
N MET A 318 -20.08 -35.90 17.07
CA MET A 318 -19.14 -36.88 16.52
C MET A 318 -19.87 -38.11 16.00
N GLU A 319 -19.54 -38.54 14.79
CA GLU A 319 -19.98 -39.82 14.24
C GLU A 319 -19.09 -40.96 14.74
N PRO A 320 -19.53 -42.23 14.73
CA PRO A 320 -18.74 -43.36 15.24
C PRO A 320 -17.32 -43.47 14.63
N GLY A 321 -17.17 -43.14 13.33
CA GLY A 321 -15.87 -43.12 12.65
C GLY A 321 -14.93 -41.99 13.10
N ASP A 322 -15.47 -40.88 13.61
CA ASP A 322 -14.68 -39.73 14.06
C ASP A 322 -13.86 -40.04 15.30
N HIS A 323 -14.37 -40.92 16.17
CA HIS A 323 -13.66 -41.35 17.38
C HIS A 323 -12.41 -42.16 17.02
N THR A 324 -12.53 -43.08 16.06
CA THR A 324 -11.41 -43.87 15.55
C THR A 324 -10.39 -42.95 14.86
N ALA A 325 -10.84 -42.08 13.95
CA ALA A 325 -9.99 -41.12 13.28
C ALA A 325 -9.27 -40.16 14.25
N PHE A 326 -9.96 -39.72 15.31
CA PHE A 326 -9.34 -38.92 16.37
C PHE A 326 -8.23 -39.70 17.06
N ASN A 327 -8.45 -40.96 17.46
CA ASN A 327 -7.45 -41.74 18.20
C ASN A 327 -6.22 -42.04 17.34
N GLU A 328 -6.41 -42.46 16.09
CA GLU A 328 -5.33 -42.85 15.16
C GLU A 328 -4.52 -41.67 14.61
N ALA A 329 -5.06 -40.45 14.62
CA ALA A 329 -4.39 -39.31 14.03
C ALA A 329 -3.05 -38.97 14.69
N ILE A 330 -2.00 -38.93 13.89
CA ILE A 330 -0.64 -38.55 14.31
C ILE A 330 -0.35 -37.05 14.14
N GLU A 331 -1.21 -36.33 13.41
CA GLU A 331 -1.02 -34.93 13.04
C GLU A 331 -2.25 -34.06 13.33
N CYS A 332 -2.01 -32.79 13.63
CA CYS A 332 -3.06 -31.80 13.82
C CYS A 332 -3.68 -31.37 12.49
N HIS A 333 -5.00 -31.44 12.37
CA HIS A 333 -5.70 -31.05 11.13
C HIS A 333 -5.65 -29.54 10.81
N ILE A 334 -5.25 -28.69 11.77
CA ILE A 334 -5.21 -27.22 11.61
C ILE A 334 -3.87 -26.78 11.05
N CYS A 335 -2.78 -27.20 11.69
CA CYS A 335 -1.43 -26.79 11.32
C CYS A 335 -0.60 -27.89 10.66
N GLU A 336 -1.16 -29.09 10.51
CA GLU A 336 -0.54 -30.25 9.85
C GLU A 336 0.81 -30.65 10.48
N LYS A 337 0.98 -30.38 11.79
CA LYS A 337 2.18 -30.77 12.55
C LYS A 337 1.89 -31.97 13.44
N PRO A 338 2.89 -32.82 13.71
CA PRO A 338 2.70 -34.02 14.53
C PRO A 338 2.27 -33.68 15.97
N PHE A 339 1.55 -34.62 16.60
CA PHE A 339 1.33 -34.62 18.03
C PHE A 339 2.55 -35.21 18.72
N ILE A 340 3.36 -34.36 19.36
CA ILE A 340 4.55 -34.78 20.09
C ILE A 340 4.16 -35.00 21.55
N GLU A 341 4.63 -36.10 22.16
CA GLU A 341 4.46 -36.31 23.60
C GLU A 341 5.25 -35.24 24.38
N PRO A 342 4.63 -34.60 25.39
CA PRO A 342 5.33 -33.60 26.18
C PRO A 342 6.52 -34.24 26.91
N ALA A 343 7.68 -33.59 26.89
CA ALA A 343 8.85 -34.06 27.63
C ALA A 343 8.52 -34.24 29.13
N PRO A 344 9.09 -35.23 29.84
CA PRO A 344 8.79 -35.50 31.26
C PRO A 344 8.90 -34.26 32.17
N LYS A 345 9.85 -33.36 31.86
CA LYS A 345 10.04 -32.09 32.55
C LYS A 345 8.84 -31.15 32.43
N ILE A 346 8.16 -31.12 31.28
CA ILE A 346 6.97 -30.28 31.04
C ILE A 346 5.77 -30.84 31.81
N LEU A 347 5.63 -32.17 31.84
CA LEU A 347 4.61 -32.86 32.63
C LEU A 347 4.77 -32.58 34.13
N GLN A 348 5.99 -32.64 34.65
CA GLN A 348 6.29 -32.32 36.04
C GLN A 348 5.91 -30.87 36.38
N GLN A 349 6.32 -29.90 35.55
CA GLN A 349 5.96 -28.49 35.73
C GLN A 349 4.45 -28.24 35.73
N PHE A 350 3.70 -29.02 34.93
CA PHE A 350 2.24 -28.94 34.91
C PHE A 350 1.60 -29.47 36.20
N GLU A 351 2.01 -30.64 36.68
CA GLU A 351 1.48 -31.20 37.93
C GLU A 351 1.82 -30.30 39.14
N GLU A 352 3.03 -29.73 39.19
CA GLU A 352 3.41 -28.75 40.21
C GLU A 352 2.52 -27.49 40.18
N ALA A 353 2.28 -26.93 38.98
CA ALA A 353 1.42 -25.76 38.83
C ALA A 353 -0.07 -26.05 39.14
N LYS A 354 -0.52 -27.27 38.85
CA LYS A 354 -1.87 -27.75 39.17
C LYS A 354 -2.05 -27.91 40.68
N HIS A 355 -1.08 -28.48 41.37
CA HIS A 355 -1.08 -28.60 42.83
C HIS A 355 -1.17 -27.23 43.52
N GLN A 356 -0.35 -26.27 43.09
CA GLN A 356 -0.40 -24.89 43.61
C GLN A 356 -1.75 -24.20 43.39
N LEU A 357 -2.43 -24.49 42.26
CA LEU A 357 -3.76 -23.96 41.98
C LEU A 357 -4.83 -24.59 42.88
N LEU A 358 -4.74 -25.89 43.15
CA LEU A 358 -5.62 -26.60 44.10
C LEU A 358 -5.46 -26.06 45.52
N GLU A 359 -4.23 -25.92 46.00
CA GLU A 359 -3.94 -25.29 47.31
C GLU A 359 -4.53 -23.87 47.41
N CYS A 360 -4.40 -23.06 46.35
CA CYS A 360 -5.01 -21.73 46.33
C CYS A 360 -6.54 -21.79 46.43
N LYS A 361 -7.21 -22.71 45.72
CA LYS A 361 -8.66 -22.87 45.77
C LYS A 361 -9.15 -23.36 47.13
N GLU A 362 -8.42 -24.30 47.74
CA GLU A 362 -8.71 -24.81 49.08
C GLU A 362 -8.54 -23.72 50.15
N TRP A 363 -7.47 -22.92 50.04
CA TRP A 363 -7.27 -21.75 50.90
C TRP A 363 -8.38 -20.70 50.74
N GLU A 364 -8.80 -20.40 49.51
CA GLU A 364 -9.90 -19.46 49.23
C GLU A 364 -11.22 -19.95 49.83
N ALA A 365 -11.49 -21.26 49.72
CA ALA A 365 -12.67 -21.89 50.31
C ALA A 365 -12.67 -21.79 51.85
N HIS A 366 -11.50 -21.95 52.49
CA HIS A 366 -11.36 -21.87 53.95
C HIS A 366 -11.38 -20.43 54.47
N MET A 367 -10.76 -19.48 53.76
CA MET A 367 -10.57 -18.10 54.20
C MET A 367 -11.66 -17.14 53.73
N LYS A 368 -12.54 -17.58 52.82
CA LYS A 368 -13.62 -16.77 52.20
C LYS A 368 -13.15 -15.43 51.63
N LYS A 369 -11.91 -15.37 51.14
CA LYS A 369 -11.30 -14.20 50.48
C LYS A 369 -10.39 -14.66 49.34
N ASP A 370 -10.18 -13.80 48.35
CA ASP A 370 -9.29 -14.10 47.22
C ASP A 370 -7.83 -14.28 47.67
N HIS A 371 -7.15 -15.29 47.13
CA HIS A 371 -5.76 -15.56 47.46
C HIS A 371 -4.85 -14.45 46.90
N PRO A 372 -3.91 -13.87 47.66
CA PRO A 372 -3.06 -12.76 47.21
C PRO A 372 -2.25 -13.07 45.96
N LYS A 373 -1.89 -14.35 45.75
CA LYS A 373 -1.16 -14.84 44.57
C LYS A 373 -2.05 -15.53 43.53
N LYS A 374 -3.38 -15.44 43.63
CA LYS A 374 -4.35 -16.10 42.73
C LYS A 374 -4.03 -15.85 41.25
N LYS A 375 -3.81 -14.59 40.87
CA LYS A 375 -3.48 -14.19 39.50
C LYS A 375 -2.17 -14.81 39.01
N ASP A 376 -1.14 -14.85 39.86
CA ASP A 376 0.17 -15.41 39.50
C ASP A 376 0.15 -16.93 39.37
N VAL A 377 -0.53 -17.63 40.29
CA VAL A 377 -0.69 -19.08 40.25
C VAL A 377 -1.56 -19.50 39.06
N GLN A 378 -2.66 -18.78 38.79
CA GLN A 378 -3.47 -18.99 37.59
C GLN A 378 -2.65 -18.75 36.31
N LYS A 379 -1.80 -17.72 36.28
CA LYS A 379 -0.93 -17.44 35.13
C LYS A 379 0.11 -18.55 34.92
N LYS A 380 0.75 -19.03 35.99
CA LYS A 380 1.71 -20.16 35.93
C LYS A 380 1.04 -21.45 35.48
N TYR A 381 -0.13 -21.78 36.03
CA TYR A 381 -0.93 -22.93 35.61
C TYR A 381 -1.33 -22.83 34.13
N GLN A 382 -1.81 -21.66 33.69
CA GLN A 382 -2.18 -21.45 32.29
C GLN A 382 -0.97 -21.57 31.35
N GLN A 383 0.21 -21.08 31.76
CA GLN A 383 1.46 -21.25 31.01
C GLN A 383 1.87 -22.72 30.93
N ALA A 384 1.85 -23.46 32.05
CA ALA A 384 2.19 -24.88 32.08
C ALA A 384 1.22 -25.72 31.24
N LEU A 385 -0.09 -25.43 31.33
CA LEU A 385 -1.13 -26.08 30.52
C LEU A 385 -0.95 -25.80 29.02
N ASN A 386 -0.60 -24.58 28.63
CA ASN A 386 -0.34 -24.24 27.23
C ASN A 386 0.92 -24.95 26.69
N ASN A 387 1.95 -25.14 27.53
CA ASN A 387 3.18 -25.85 27.15
C ASN A 387 2.96 -27.35 26.94
N LEU A 388 1.91 -27.93 27.52
CA LEU A 388 1.53 -29.34 27.31
C LEU A 388 1.06 -29.62 25.87
N ASN A 389 0.54 -28.59 25.18
CA ASN A 389 0.04 -28.60 23.80
C ASN A 389 -0.69 -29.90 23.36
N ARG A 390 -1.56 -30.40 24.24
CA ARG A 390 -2.24 -31.70 24.11
C ARG A 390 -3.11 -31.80 22.85
N LYS A 391 -3.37 -33.04 22.44
CA LYS A 391 -4.36 -33.39 21.40
C LYS A 391 -5.78 -33.19 21.92
N VAL A 392 -6.59 -32.39 21.22
CA VAL A 392 -7.97 -32.03 21.56
C VAL A 392 -8.90 -32.18 20.35
N ARG A 393 -10.21 -32.26 20.58
CA ARG A 393 -11.22 -32.35 19.54
C ARG A 393 -11.68 -30.95 19.12
N ASP A 394 -11.35 -30.54 17.89
CA ASP A 394 -11.87 -29.30 17.29
C ASP A 394 -13.25 -29.55 16.68
N HIS A 395 -14.15 -28.59 16.83
CA HIS A 395 -15.50 -28.65 16.28
C HIS A 395 -16.02 -27.26 15.91
N CYS A 396 -17.09 -27.23 15.13
CA CYS A 396 -17.77 -26.01 14.78
C CYS A 396 -18.66 -25.52 15.93
N HIS A 397 -18.37 -24.35 16.50
CA HIS A 397 -19.21 -23.78 17.56
C HIS A 397 -20.62 -23.35 17.09
N ILE A 398 -20.88 -23.34 15.78
CA ILE A 398 -22.21 -23.03 15.21
C ILE A 398 -23.00 -24.30 14.91
N SER A 399 -22.38 -25.27 14.24
CA SER A 399 -23.08 -26.49 13.80
C SER A 399 -22.83 -27.72 14.68
N GLY A 400 -21.95 -27.63 15.68
CA GLY A 400 -21.54 -28.74 16.54
C GLY A 400 -20.61 -29.76 15.87
N LYS A 401 -20.58 -29.83 14.54
CA LYS A 401 -19.85 -30.86 13.80
C LYS A 401 -18.36 -30.88 14.12
N TYR A 402 -17.86 -32.08 14.42
CA TYR A 402 -16.43 -32.37 14.56
C TYR A 402 -15.67 -32.06 13.27
N ARG A 403 -14.48 -31.50 13.43
CA ARG A 403 -13.61 -31.08 12.31
C ARG A 403 -12.32 -31.87 12.24
N GLY A 404 -11.79 -32.25 13.39
CA GLY A 404 -10.59 -33.06 13.46
C GLY A 404 -9.82 -32.95 14.77
N PRO A 405 -8.72 -33.71 14.87
CA PRO A 405 -7.80 -33.68 15.99
C PRO A 405 -6.89 -32.45 15.89
N ALA A 406 -6.87 -31.63 16.94
CA ALA A 406 -6.15 -30.37 16.97
C ALA A 406 -5.17 -30.30 18.14
N HIS A 407 -4.11 -29.51 18.02
CA HIS A 407 -3.38 -29.05 19.20
C HIS A 407 -4.28 -28.12 20.02
N ASP A 408 -4.22 -28.18 21.35
CA ASP A 408 -4.97 -27.31 22.25
C ASP A 408 -4.73 -25.82 21.93
N ALA A 409 -3.48 -25.45 21.63
CA ALA A 409 -3.13 -24.09 21.21
C ALA A 409 -3.74 -23.71 19.85
N CYS A 410 -3.80 -24.65 18.90
CA CYS A 410 -4.40 -24.42 17.58
C CYS A 410 -5.92 -24.27 17.69
N ASN A 411 -6.59 -25.14 18.46
CA ASN A 411 -8.02 -25.09 18.75
C ASN A 411 -8.42 -23.75 19.40
N LYS A 412 -7.68 -23.29 20.42
CA LYS A 412 -7.93 -22.00 21.08
C LYS A 412 -7.89 -20.80 20.12
N LYS A 413 -7.07 -20.86 19.05
CA LYS A 413 -7.01 -19.81 18.02
C LYS A 413 -8.26 -19.77 17.13
N LEU A 414 -9.01 -20.87 17.04
CA LEU A 414 -10.24 -21.00 16.24
C LEU A 414 -11.52 -20.75 17.04
N GLN A 415 -11.41 -20.43 18.34
CA GLN A 415 -12.59 -20.15 19.17
C GLN A 415 -13.44 -19.00 18.62
N MET A 416 -14.73 -19.27 18.51
CA MET A 416 -15.78 -18.29 18.26
C MET A 416 -16.50 -18.01 19.58
N GLY A 417 -16.95 -16.78 19.79
CA GLY A 417 -17.74 -16.44 20.97
C GLY A 417 -18.22 -15.01 20.95
N ALA A 418 -19.25 -14.74 21.74
CA ALA A 418 -20.02 -13.49 21.75
C ALA A 418 -19.19 -12.20 21.69
N PHE A 419 -18.08 -12.10 22.42
CA PHE A 419 -17.24 -10.89 22.47
C PHE A 419 -15.94 -10.98 21.66
N LYS A 420 -15.67 -12.13 21.02
CA LYS A 420 -14.42 -12.43 20.30
C LYS A 420 -14.59 -12.43 18.79
N THR A 421 -15.79 -12.72 18.30
CA THR A 421 -16.08 -12.85 16.87
C THR A 421 -16.21 -11.45 16.25
N LYS A 422 -15.47 -11.20 15.16
CA LYS A 422 -15.58 -9.93 14.43
C LYS A 422 -16.75 -10.02 13.46
N ILE A 423 -17.65 -9.05 13.50
CA ILE A 423 -18.82 -8.97 12.62
C ILE A 423 -18.47 -8.05 11.43
N PRO A 424 -18.29 -8.60 10.23
CA PRO A 424 -17.97 -7.84 9.03
C PRO A 424 -19.21 -7.07 8.53
N LEU A 425 -19.06 -5.76 8.36
CA LEU A 425 -20.01 -4.87 7.72
C LEU A 425 -19.51 -4.55 6.33
N ILE A 426 -20.20 -5.03 5.31
CA ILE A 426 -19.75 -5.02 3.92
C ILE A 426 -20.64 -4.07 3.13
N CYS A 427 -20.05 -3.02 2.58
CA CYS A 427 -20.69 -2.21 1.53
C CYS A 427 -19.79 -2.14 0.30
N HIS A 428 -20.29 -1.55 -0.78
CA HIS A 428 -19.58 -1.47 -2.04
C HIS A 428 -18.93 -0.09 -2.21
N ASN A 429 -17.59 -0.05 -2.28
CA ASN A 429 -16.78 1.18 -2.37
C ASN A 429 -16.74 2.01 -1.06
N PHE A 430 -16.80 1.34 0.11
CA PHE A 430 -16.65 1.94 1.44
C PHE A 430 -15.51 2.96 1.52
N ARG A 431 -14.30 2.56 1.10
CA ARG A 431 -13.07 3.37 1.16
C ARG A 431 -13.18 4.66 0.36
N GLY A 432 -13.96 4.64 -0.73
CA GLY A 432 -14.06 5.73 -1.68
C GLY A 432 -15.23 6.67 -1.42
N TYR A 433 -16.23 6.26 -0.64
CA TYR A 433 -17.49 6.96 -0.47
C TYR A 433 -18.01 6.85 0.98
N ASP A 434 -18.61 5.73 1.38
CA ASP A 434 -19.39 5.61 2.63
C ASP A 434 -18.58 5.86 3.91
N SER A 435 -17.29 5.53 3.91
CA SER A 435 -16.40 5.80 5.05
C SER A 435 -16.30 7.28 5.40
N HIS A 436 -16.53 8.17 4.42
CA HIS A 436 -16.57 9.61 4.66
C HIS A 436 -17.84 10.00 5.42
N LEU A 437 -19.01 9.48 4.99
CA LEU A 437 -20.28 9.78 5.66
C LEU A 437 -20.35 9.18 7.07
N LEU A 438 -19.78 8.00 7.27
CA LEU A 438 -19.84 7.28 8.54
C LEU A 438 -19.03 7.94 9.66
N ILE A 439 -17.96 8.69 9.34
CA ILE A 439 -17.09 9.26 10.38
C ILE A 439 -17.86 10.24 11.28
N GLU A 440 -18.88 10.93 10.75
CA GLU A 440 -19.72 11.89 11.47
C GLU A 440 -20.50 11.25 12.63
N VAL A 441 -20.78 9.95 12.53
CA VAL A 441 -21.57 9.20 13.51
C VAL A 441 -20.78 8.13 14.24
N ILE A 442 -19.49 7.96 13.96
CA ILE A 442 -18.70 6.89 14.58
C ILE A 442 -18.52 7.09 16.09
N GLY A 443 -18.55 8.34 16.56
CA GLY A 443 -18.54 8.66 17.99
C GLY A 443 -19.77 8.15 18.73
N ARG A 444 -20.87 7.83 18.03
CA ARG A 444 -22.13 7.37 18.63
C ARG A 444 -22.12 5.89 19.02
N PHE A 445 -21.21 5.08 18.46
CA PHE A 445 -21.10 3.67 18.83
C PHE A 445 -20.74 3.52 20.30
N THR A 446 -21.26 2.50 20.97
CA THR A 446 -20.98 2.26 22.40
C THR A 446 -19.54 1.84 22.65
N ALA A 447 -18.87 1.27 21.63
CA ALA A 447 -17.55 0.68 21.76
C ALA A 447 -16.40 1.70 21.95
N ASP A 448 -15.61 1.54 23.01
CA ASP A 448 -14.47 2.42 23.32
C ASP A 448 -13.30 2.34 22.31
N LYS A 449 -13.23 1.24 21.55
CA LYS A 449 -12.06 0.88 20.74
C LYS A 449 -12.31 1.13 19.26
N LEU A 450 -11.74 2.23 18.77
CA LEU A 450 -11.66 2.57 17.36
C LEU A 450 -10.28 2.19 16.80
N LYS A 451 -10.25 1.46 15.69
CA LYS A 451 -9.04 1.20 14.92
C LYS A 451 -9.32 1.40 13.44
N CYS A 452 -8.39 1.99 12.71
CA CYS A 452 -8.52 2.14 11.27
C CYS A 452 -7.26 1.64 10.55
N ILE A 453 -7.43 1.32 9.27
CA ILE A 453 -6.33 1.08 8.34
C ILE A 453 -6.38 2.20 7.31
N PRO A 454 -5.61 3.29 7.50
CA PRO A 454 -5.69 4.46 6.64
C PRO A 454 -4.93 4.26 5.32
N GLU A 455 -5.45 4.86 4.25
CA GLU A 455 -4.72 5.15 3.02
C GLU A 455 -4.20 6.59 3.02
N ASN A 456 -5.00 7.51 3.56
CA ASN A 456 -4.60 8.86 3.96
C ASN A 456 -5.46 9.33 5.14
N ILE A 457 -5.22 10.55 5.65
CA ILE A 457 -5.95 11.08 6.82
C ILE A 457 -7.47 11.11 6.60
N GLY A 458 -7.92 11.25 5.35
CA GLY A 458 -9.34 11.27 4.99
C GLY A 458 -9.88 9.97 4.38
N LYS A 459 -9.07 8.93 4.12
CA LYS A 459 -9.54 7.68 3.48
C LYS A 459 -9.09 6.46 4.25
N TYR A 460 -10.05 5.60 4.60
CA TYR A 460 -9.81 4.40 5.40
C TYR A 460 -10.13 3.13 4.58
N LYS A 461 -9.17 2.21 4.46
CA LYS A 461 -9.34 0.92 3.76
C LYS A 461 -10.26 -0.02 4.52
N ALA A 462 -10.20 0.02 5.84
CA ALA A 462 -11.07 -0.72 6.75
C ALA A 462 -11.05 -0.03 8.12
N MET A 463 -12.08 -0.32 8.91
CA MET A 463 -12.26 0.27 10.22
C MET A 463 -12.89 -0.76 11.16
N ASP A 464 -12.30 -0.90 12.35
CA ASP A 464 -12.84 -1.74 13.41
C ASP A 464 -13.43 -0.80 14.48
N VAL A 465 -14.72 -0.99 14.79
CA VAL A 465 -15.46 -0.29 15.85
C VAL A 465 -16.01 -1.34 16.80
N GLY A 466 -15.35 -1.55 17.94
CA GLY A 466 -15.70 -2.66 18.83
C GLY A 466 -15.58 -4.02 18.14
N GLN A 467 -16.70 -4.74 17.99
CA GLN A 467 -16.77 -6.02 17.28
C GLN A 467 -16.99 -5.87 15.77
N PHE A 468 -17.50 -4.72 15.33
CA PHE A 468 -17.72 -4.46 13.92
C PHE A 468 -16.42 -4.24 13.17
N ARG A 469 -16.40 -4.71 11.93
CA ARG A 469 -15.34 -4.49 10.96
C ARG A 469 -15.94 -4.03 9.64
N PHE A 470 -15.81 -2.75 9.35
CA PHE A 470 -16.21 -2.18 8.07
C PHE A 470 -15.25 -2.60 6.97
N LEU A 471 -15.79 -3.25 5.95
CA LEU A 471 -15.10 -3.81 4.79
C LEU A 471 -15.65 -3.24 3.49
N ASP A 472 -14.75 -3.10 2.52
CA ASP A 472 -15.08 -2.67 1.17
C ASP A 472 -15.12 -3.88 0.23
N SER A 473 -16.30 -4.26 -0.26
CA SER A 473 -16.40 -5.33 -1.25
C SER A 473 -15.68 -5.01 -2.56
N PHE A 474 -15.48 -3.73 -2.91
CA PHE A 474 -14.74 -3.32 -4.10
C PHE A 474 -13.24 -3.62 -3.99
N GLN A 475 -12.69 -3.70 -2.76
CA GLN A 475 -11.31 -4.14 -2.52
C GLN A 475 -11.11 -5.65 -2.69
N HIS A 476 -12.21 -6.41 -2.76
CA HIS A 476 -12.22 -7.84 -3.06
C HIS A 476 -12.58 -8.11 -4.53
N MET A 477 -13.57 -7.37 -5.04
CA MET A 477 -14.12 -7.48 -6.39
C MET A 477 -14.13 -6.09 -7.06
N ALA A 478 -13.02 -5.72 -7.70
CA ALA A 478 -12.77 -4.37 -8.24
C ALA A 478 -13.59 -4.03 -9.51
N MET A 479 -14.90 -4.11 -9.40
CA MET A 479 -15.89 -3.90 -10.46
C MET A 479 -17.15 -3.29 -9.88
N GLY A 480 -17.92 -2.55 -10.69
CA GLY A 480 -19.24 -2.08 -10.27
C GLY A 480 -20.21 -3.24 -10.08
N LEU A 481 -21.14 -3.07 -9.14
CA LEU A 481 -22.19 -4.05 -8.84
C LEU A 481 -23.00 -4.44 -10.09
N ASP A 482 -23.27 -3.50 -10.99
CA ASP A 482 -23.92 -3.73 -12.29
C ASP A 482 -23.25 -4.89 -13.06
N LYS A 483 -21.93 -4.82 -13.21
CA LYS A 483 -21.17 -5.83 -13.95
C LYS A 483 -21.00 -7.13 -13.19
N LEU A 484 -20.96 -7.07 -11.86
CA LEU A 484 -20.90 -8.28 -11.03
C LEU A 484 -22.19 -9.09 -11.18
N VAL A 485 -23.34 -8.42 -11.16
CA VAL A 485 -24.64 -9.07 -11.39
C VAL A 485 -24.77 -9.58 -12.83
N GLU A 486 -24.36 -8.77 -13.83
CA GLU A 486 -24.33 -9.21 -15.24
C GLU A 486 -23.47 -10.46 -15.45
N SER A 487 -22.37 -10.59 -14.71
CA SER A 487 -21.46 -11.75 -14.84
C SER A 487 -22.09 -13.09 -14.43
N PHE A 488 -23.20 -13.07 -13.68
CA PHE A 488 -23.97 -14.27 -13.35
C PHE A 488 -24.93 -14.69 -14.48
N GLY A 489 -25.06 -13.91 -15.54
CA GLY A 489 -25.85 -14.27 -16.72
C GLY A 489 -27.35 -14.43 -16.44
N GLY A 490 -27.87 -13.77 -15.41
CA GLY A 490 -29.28 -13.84 -15.02
C GLY A 490 -29.72 -15.18 -14.42
N LYS A 491 -28.77 -15.99 -13.95
CA LYS A 491 -28.98 -17.29 -13.29
C LYS A 491 -29.53 -17.12 -11.87
N LEU A 492 -30.76 -17.59 -11.64
CA LEU A 492 -31.45 -17.44 -10.35
C LEU A 492 -30.82 -18.27 -9.23
N GLU A 493 -30.21 -19.41 -9.58
CA GLU A 493 -29.47 -20.26 -8.64
C GLU A 493 -28.22 -19.56 -8.05
N LYS A 494 -27.78 -18.46 -8.68
CA LYS A 494 -26.70 -17.59 -8.19
C LYS A 494 -27.22 -16.45 -7.32
N LEU A 495 -28.54 -16.28 -7.16
CA LEU A 495 -29.16 -15.20 -6.40
C LEU A 495 -30.15 -15.72 -5.33
N PRO A 496 -29.78 -16.75 -4.53
CA PRO A 496 -30.72 -17.42 -3.66
C PRO A 496 -31.29 -16.51 -2.55
N LEU A 497 -30.51 -15.56 -2.04
CA LEU A 497 -30.97 -14.66 -0.98
C LEU A 497 -32.03 -13.70 -1.51
N SER A 498 -31.77 -13.06 -2.65
CA SER A 498 -32.72 -12.14 -3.27
C SER A 498 -34.01 -12.87 -3.67
N VAL A 499 -33.90 -14.06 -4.25
CA VAL A 499 -35.08 -14.87 -4.65
C VAL A 499 -35.93 -15.22 -3.44
N LYS A 500 -35.31 -15.74 -2.36
CA LYS A 500 -36.03 -16.12 -1.13
C LYS A 500 -36.72 -14.90 -0.52
N HIS A 501 -35.99 -13.80 -0.33
CA HIS A 501 -36.49 -12.57 0.28
C HIS A 501 -37.72 -11.99 -0.44
N PHE A 502 -37.64 -11.84 -1.77
CA PHE A 502 -38.77 -11.30 -2.51
C PHE A 502 -39.94 -12.28 -2.66
N THR A 503 -39.67 -13.59 -2.64
CA THR A 503 -40.74 -14.60 -2.61
C THR A 503 -41.51 -14.52 -1.29
N GLU A 504 -40.82 -14.36 -0.16
CA GLU A 504 -41.43 -14.19 1.17
C GLU A 504 -42.22 -12.87 1.27
N LYS A 505 -41.82 -11.83 0.52
CA LYS A 505 -42.62 -10.61 0.33
C LYS A 505 -43.84 -10.76 -0.60
N GLY A 506 -44.06 -11.94 -1.16
CA GLY A 506 -45.20 -12.23 -2.04
C GLY A 506 -45.01 -11.78 -3.49
N TYR A 507 -43.79 -11.52 -3.94
CA TYR A 507 -43.55 -11.17 -5.35
C TYR A 507 -43.56 -12.42 -6.25
N SER A 508 -44.22 -12.29 -7.39
CA SER A 508 -44.19 -13.30 -8.46
C SER A 508 -42.80 -13.47 -9.06
N LEU A 509 -42.51 -14.65 -9.64
CA LEU A 509 -41.24 -14.92 -10.29
C LEU A 509 -40.88 -13.91 -11.39
N ASP A 510 -41.86 -13.42 -12.14
CA ASP A 510 -41.68 -12.37 -13.15
C ASP A 510 -41.25 -11.03 -12.54
N GLN A 511 -41.84 -10.65 -11.40
CA GLN A 511 -41.44 -9.46 -10.65
C GLN A 511 -40.02 -9.62 -10.12
N ILE A 512 -39.70 -10.76 -9.51
CA ILE A 512 -38.35 -11.07 -9.01
C ILE A 512 -37.32 -10.96 -10.13
N ASN A 513 -37.60 -11.58 -11.28
CA ASN A 513 -36.74 -11.54 -12.47
C ASN A 513 -36.45 -10.11 -12.94
N LEU A 514 -37.40 -9.18 -12.80
CA LEU A 514 -37.19 -7.78 -13.17
C LEU A 514 -36.21 -7.08 -12.21
N LEU A 515 -36.19 -7.45 -10.93
CA LEU A 515 -35.37 -6.80 -9.92
C LEU A 515 -33.93 -7.31 -9.88
N ILE A 516 -33.71 -8.61 -10.08
CA ILE A 516 -32.44 -9.24 -9.69
C ILE A 516 -31.54 -9.66 -10.86
N LYS A 517 -32.07 -9.73 -12.10
CA LYS A 517 -31.26 -10.13 -13.28
C LYS A 517 -30.26 -9.06 -13.73
N ARG A 518 -30.45 -7.82 -13.28
CA ARG A 518 -29.58 -6.68 -13.57
C ARG A 518 -29.73 -5.67 -12.44
N LYS A 519 -28.73 -4.79 -12.29
CA LYS A 519 -28.85 -3.65 -11.39
C LYS A 519 -29.95 -2.69 -11.86
N GLY A 520 -30.71 -2.16 -10.90
CA GLY A 520 -31.72 -1.12 -11.12
C GLY A 520 -31.12 0.19 -11.65
N VAL A 521 -31.98 1.15 -11.97
CA VAL A 521 -31.54 2.46 -12.49
C VAL A 521 -32.07 3.59 -11.64
N PHE A 522 -31.20 4.55 -11.31
CA PHE A 522 -31.55 5.62 -10.38
C PHE A 522 -31.12 7.00 -10.93
N PRO A 523 -32.00 8.03 -10.90
CA PRO A 523 -31.74 9.37 -11.38
C PRO A 523 -30.99 10.22 -10.33
N TYR A 524 -29.76 9.80 -9.99
CA TYR A 524 -28.98 10.35 -8.89
C TYR A 524 -28.84 11.89 -8.88
N ASP A 525 -28.66 12.54 -10.03
CA ASP A 525 -28.46 13.99 -10.10
C ASP A 525 -29.77 14.80 -10.01
N TRP A 526 -30.92 14.16 -10.25
CA TRP A 526 -32.26 14.76 -10.11
C TRP A 526 -32.80 14.63 -8.67
N THR A 527 -32.40 13.59 -7.94
CA THR A 527 -32.76 13.34 -6.54
C THR A 527 -31.95 14.27 -5.61
N ASN A 528 -32.30 15.55 -5.61
CA ASN A 528 -31.56 16.63 -4.93
C ASN A 528 -32.31 17.32 -3.79
N SER A 529 -33.56 16.92 -3.52
CA SER A 529 -34.40 17.47 -2.45
C SER A 529 -35.45 16.46 -1.98
N TRP A 530 -35.98 16.66 -0.77
CA TRP A 530 -36.95 15.75 -0.15
C TRP A 530 -38.29 15.69 -0.91
N ASP A 531 -38.75 16.80 -1.51
CA ASP A 531 -39.99 16.84 -2.32
C ASP A 531 -39.96 15.90 -3.52
N LYS A 532 -38.77 15.45 -3.95
CA LYS A 532 -38.62 14.50 -5.05
C LYS A 532 -39.21 13.14 -4.71
N PHE A 533 -39.13 12.70 -3.45
CA PHE A 533 -39.68 11.42 -3.02
C PHE A 533 -41.21 11.41 -3.03
N GLU A 534 -41.85 12.58 -2.84
CA GLU A 534 -43.31 12.72 -2.86
C GLU A 534 -43.89 12.79 -4.28
N ARG A 535 -43.05 12.84 -5.32
CA ARG A 535 -43.51 12.92 -6.71
C ARG A 535 -44.24 11.64 -7.10
N THR A 536 -45.47 11.78 -7.58
CA THR A 536 -46.35 10.68 -7.99
C THR A 536 -46.11 10.15 -9.41
N SER A 537 -44.98 10.51 -10.02
CA SER A 537 -44.61 10.09 -11.38
C SER A 537 -43.11 9.86 -11.50
N LEU A 538 -42.73 8.87 -12.32
CA LEU A 538 -41.33 8.66 -12.68
C LEU A 538 -40.75 9.89 -13.43
N PRO A 539 -39.51 10.34 -13.11
CA PRO A 539 -38.87 11.46 -13.79
C PRO A 539 -38.73 11.23 -15.30
N ARG A 540 -38.65 12.31 -16.09
CA ARG A 540 -38.48 12.18 -17.54
C ARG A 540 -37.10 11.63 -17.86
N ARG A 541 -36.92 10.98 -19.02
CA ARG A 541 -35.63 10.41 -19.43
C ARG A 541 -34.45 11.40 -19.38
N LYS A 542 -34.67 12.68 -19.71
CA LYS A 542 -33.63 13.73 -19.64
C LYS A 542 -33.15 14.01 -18.20
N ASP A 543 -33.99 13.74 -17.22
CA ASP A 543 -33.70 13.97 -15.80
C ASP A 543 -32.81 12.86 -15.22
N PHE A 544 -32.60 11.76 -15.94
CA PHE A 544 -31.62 10.71 -15.64
C PHE A 544 -30.21 11.03 -16.18
N TYR A 545 -29.95 12.26 -16.63
CA TYR A 545 -28.61 12.65 -17.09
C TYR A 545 -27.60 12.56 -15.94
N SER A 546 -26.51 11.82 -16.14
CA SER A 546 -25.45 11.71 -15.15
C SER A 546 -24.37 12.76 -15.38
N ILE A 547 -24.18 13.69 -14.44
CA ILE A 547 -23.10 14.69 -14.49
C ILE A 547 -21.74 13.98 -14.35
N LEU A 548 -21.63 13.01 -13.44
CA LEU A 548 -20.40 12.26 -13.17
C LEU A 548 -19.88 11.51 -14.41
N ASN A 549 -20.78 10.91 -15.18
CA ASN A 549 -20.45 10.16 -16.39
C ASN A 549 -20.58 10.98 -17.69
N GLN A 550 -21.20 12.16 -17.59
CA GLN A 550 -21.51 13.08 -18.68
C GLN A 550 -22.28 12.42 -19.83
N GLN A 551 -23.32 11.64 -19.49
CA GLN A 551 -24.13 10.89 -20.45
C GLN A 551 -25.59 10.79 -19.99
N ASN A 552 -26.51 10.77 -20.95
CA ASN A 552 -27.90 10.42 -20.72
C ASN A 552 -28.05 8.91 -20.50
N ILE A 553 -29.11 8.52 -19.78
CA ILE A 553 -29.53 7.11 -19.69
C ILE A 553 -29.86 6.55 -21.08
N SER A 554 -29.56 5.26 -21.27
CA SER A 554 -29.93 4.55 -22.49
C SER A 554 -31.47 4.41 -22.60
N LYS A 555 -31.97 4.19 -23.82
CA LYS A 555 -33.41 4.01 -24.04
C LYS A 555 -33.91 2.77 -23.30
N THR A 556 -33.17 1.67 -23.38
CA THR A 556 -33.48 0.38 -22.77
C THR A 556 -33.50 0.44 -21.24
N ASP A 557 -32.59 1.22 -20.64
CA ASP A 557 -32.52 1.37 -19.19
C ASP A 557 -33.68 2.21 -18.65
N TYR A 558 -34.07 3.25 -19.38
CA TYR A 558 -35.25 4.04 -19.02
C TYR A 558 -36.56 3.25 -19.18
N GLU A 559 -36.70 2.48 -20.26
CA GLU A 559 -37.84 1.57 -20.44
C GLU A 559 -37.92 0.54 -19.31
N HIS A 560 -36.78 0.08 -18.79
CA HIS A 560 -36.73 -0.80 -17.62
C HIS A 560 -37.24 -0.11 -16.34
N ALA A 561 -36.83 1.13 -16.08
CA ALA A 561 -37.37 1.94 -14.96
C ALA A 561 -38.90 2.08 -15.04
N GLN A 562 -39.42 2.35 -16.24
CA GLN A 562 -40.86 2.47 -16.49
C GLN A 562 -41.59 1.15 -16.21
N LYS A 563 -41.01 0.01 -16.61
CA LYS A 563 -41.57 -1.32 -16.31
C LYS A 563 -41.61 -1.60 -14.82
N ILE A 564 -40.55 -1.26 -14.06
CA ILE A 564 -40.56 -1.40 -12.60
C ILE A 564 -41.66 -0.52 -12.00
N TRP A 565 -41.71 0.76 -12.36
CA TRP A 565 -42.73 1.69 -11.87
C TRP A 565 -44.16 1.14 -12.05
N GLN A 566 -44.47 0.64 -13.25
CA GLN A 566 -45.79 0.11 -13.59
C GLN A 566 -46.08 -1.24 -12.92
N ARG A 567 -45.12 -2.18 -12.96
CA ARG A 567 -45.34 -3.57 -12.53
C ARG A 567 -45.45 -3.72 -11.01
N PHE A 568 -44.84 -2.81 -10.27
CA PHE A 568 -44.91 -2.77 -8.81
C PHE A 568 -45.92 -1.73 -8.29
N GLY A 569 -46.65 -1.04 -9.17
CA GLY A 569 -47.72 -0.14 -8.78
C GLY A 569 -47.25 1.06 -7.95
N MET A 570 -46.06 1.59 -8.26
CA MET A 570 -45.43 2.66 -7.47
C MET A 570 -46.32 3.91 -7.41
N THR A 571 -46.66 4.36 -6.20
CA THR A 571 -47.51 5.54 -5.98
C THR A 571 -46.71 6.84 -5.97
N ASN A 572 -45.45 6.76 -5.53
CA ASN A 572 -44.53 7.88 -5.44
C ASN A 572 -43.08 7.42 -5.68
N PHE A 573 -42.20 8.38 -5.94
CA PHE A 573 -40.79 8.11 -6.20
C PHE A 573 -40.04 7.60 -4.97
N GLY A 574 -40.55 7.87 -3.77
CA GLY A 574 -40.04 7.29 -2.55
C GLY A 574 -40.12 5.76 -2.53
N GLU A 575 -41.26 5.17 -2.87
CA GLU A 575 -41.39 3.71 -2.97
C GLU A 575 -40.42 3.11 -3.99
N TYR A 576 -40.22 3.81 -5.12
CA TYR A 576 -39.22 3.40 -6.12
C TYR A 576 -37.79 3.45 -5.57
N HIS A 577 -37.44 4.50 -4.80
CA HIS A 577 -36.15 4.60 -4.11
C HIS A 577 -35.94 3.47 -3.12
N ASP A 578 -36.94 3.15 -2.30
CA ASP A 578 -36.81 2.14 -1.25
C ASP A 578 -36.61 0.75 -1.87
N LEU A 579 -37.38 0.41 -2.91
CA LEU A 579 -37.19 -0.84 -3.64
C LEU A 579 -35.81 -0.88 -4.34
N TYR A 580 -35.36 0.24 -4.93
CA TYR A 580 -34.04 0.32 -5.55
C TYR A 580 -32.91 0.01 -4.56
N LEU A 581 -32.94 0.65 -3.39
CA LEU A 581 -31.93 0.50 -2.35
C LEU A 581 -31.93 -0.91 -1.76
N GLU A 582 -33.12 -1.47 -1.50
CA GLU A 582 -33.27 -2.86 -1.06
C GLU A 582 -32.68 -3.85 -2.09
N CYS A 583 -32.97 -3.65 -3.38
CA CYS A 583 -32.40 -4.48 -4.45
C CYS A 583 -30.87 -4.39 -4.51
N ASP A 584 -30.28 -3.20 -4.38
CA ASP A 584 -28.83 -3.02 -4.42
C ASP A 584 -28.13 -3.78 -3.27
N VAL A 585 -28.70 -3.75 -2.05
CA VAL A 585 -28.17 -4.48 -0.89
C VAL A 585 -28.29 -6.00 -1.07
N LEU A 586 -29.44 -6.49 -1.53
CA LEU A 586 -29.68 -7.93 -1.76
C LEU A 586 -28.78 -8.49 -2.88
N LEU A 587 -28.64 -7.75 -3.98
CA LEU A 587 -27.73 -8.10 -5.07
C LEU A 587 -26.28 -8.17 -4.58
N LEU A 588 -25.86 -7.21 -3.76
CA LEU A 588 -24.52 -7.22 -3.17
C LEU A 588 -24.34 -8.41 -2.23
N ALA A 589 -25.35 -8.77 -1.44
CA ALA A 589 -25.31 -9.92 -0.55
C ALA A 589 -25.13 -11.22 -1.34
N ASP A 590 -25.91 -11.45 -2.39
CA ASP A 590 -25.75 -12.63 -3.24
C ASP A 590 -24.38 -12.66 -3.93
N VAL A 591 -23.92 -11.52 -4.49
CA VAL A 591 -22.60 -11.42 -5.13
C VAL A 591 -21.48 -11.76 -4.14
N PHE A 592 -21.53 -11.19 -2.92
CA PHE A 592 -20.50 -11.42 -1.92
C PHE A 592 -20.55 -12.86 -1.35
N MET A 593 -21.72 -13.46 -1.22
CA MET A 593 -21.84 -14.86 -0.79
C MET A 593 -21.35 -15.83 -1.86
N ASN A 594 -21.62 -15.59 -3.15
CA ASN A 594 -21.03 -16.37 -4.24
C ASN A 594 -19.49 -16.26 -4.24
N TYR A 595 -18.96 -15.05 -4.03
CA TYR A 595 -17.53 -14.84 -3.88
C TYR A 595 -16.96 -15.61 -2.69
N THR A 596 -17.64 -15.54 -1.53
CA THR A 596 -17.25 -16.26 -0.30
C THR A 596 -17.20 -17.77 -0.52
N ILE A 597 -18.21 -18.35 -1.16
CA ILE A 597 -18.27 -19.78 -1.49
C ILE A 597 -17.10 -20.16 -2.39
N MET A 598 -16.85 -19.39 -3.44
CA MET A 598 -15.75 -19.66 -4.37
C MET A 598 -14.38 -19.58 -3.69
N CYS A 599 -14.15 -18.59 -2.81
CA CYS A 599 -12.92 -18.49 -2.02
C CYS A 599 -12.75 -19.66 -1.04
N LEU A 600 -13.83 -20.09 -0.37
CA LEU A 600 -13.79 -21.26 0.50
C LEU A 600 -13.51 -22.55 -0.28
N GLN A 601 -14.02 -22.71 -1.51
CA GLN A 601 -13.74 -23.87 -2.35
C GLN A 601 -12.31 -23.90 -2.88
N ASP A 602 -11.85 -22.80 -3.45
CA ASP A 602 -10.58 -22.75 -4.17
C ASP A 602 -9.37 -22.50 -3.27
N ASP A 603 -9.57 -21.75 -2.19
CA ASP A 603 -8.50 -21.25 -1.33
C ASP A 603 -8.67 -21.77 0.11
N GLY A 604 -9.87 -22.22 0.49
CA GLY A 604 -10.21 -22.61 1.86
C GLY A 604 -9.98 -21.48 2.85
N LEU A 605 -10.28 -20.26 2.43
CA LEU A 605 -10.18 -19.02 3.22
C LEU A 605 -11.45 -18.21 3.00
N ASP A 606 -11.99 -17.63 4.06
CA ASP A 606 -13.13 -16.73 3.99
C ASP A 606 -12.67 -15.27 3.81
N PRO A 607 -13.11 -14.59 2.74
CA PRO A 607 -12.72 -13.21 2.45
C PRO A 607 -13.12 -12.19 3.53
N SER A 608 -14.12 -12.50 4.36
CA SER A 608 -14.66 -11.63 5.40
C SER A 608 -13.69 -11.39 6.56
N HIS A 609 -12.63 -12.21 6.68
CA HIS A 609 -11.55 -11.97 7.64
C HIS A 609 -10.50 -10.99 7.12
N TYR A 610 -10.49 -10.72 5.81
CA TYR A 610 -9.48 -9.94 5.12
C TYR A 610 -10.00 -8.56 4.71
N VAL A 611 -9.13 -7.57 4.81
CA VAL A 611 -9.41 -6.20 4.36
C VAL A 611 -9.58 -6.12 2.83
N SER A 612 -8.86 -6.97 2.09
CA SER A 612 -8.85 -6.95 0.63
C SER A 612 -8.39 -8.29 0.03
N ALA A 613 -8.72 -8.50 -1.25
CA ALA A 613 -8.32 -9.69 -2.00
C ALA A 613 -6.79 -9.94 -2.02
N PRO A 614 -5.90 -8.93 -2.20
CA PRO A 614 -4.45 -9.15 -2.14
C PRO A 614 -3.95 -9.76 -0.84
N GLY A 615 -4.53 -9.40 0.31
CA GLY A 615 -4.17 -10.01 1.59
C GLY A 615 -4.55 -11.49 1.65
N MET A 616 -5.77 -11.82 1.24
CA MET A 616 -6.27 -13.19 1.23
C MET A 616 -5.53 -14.09 0.24
N PHE A 617 -5.34 -13.64 -1.01
CA PHE A 617 -4.68 -14.45 -2.03
C PHE A 617 -3.19 -14.70 -1.72
N ASN A 618 -2.56 -13.77 -1.00
CA ASN A 618 -1.22 -13.97 -0.50
C ASN A 618 -1.16 -15.09 0.55
N ASP A 619 -2.10 -15.12 1.48
CA ASP A 619 -2.21 -16.22 2.46
C ASP A 619 -2.58 -17.54 1.78
N SER A 620 -3.45 -17.50 0.76
CA SER A 620 -3.76 -18.66 -0.08
C SER A 620 -2.52 -19.24 -0.74
N LEU A 621 -1.65 -18.40 -1.31
CA LEU A 621 -0.38 -18.84 -1.91
C LEU A 621 0.49 -19.58 -0.88
N TYR A 622 0.68 -19.02 0.32
CA TYR A 622 1.50 -19.68 1.35
C TYR A 622 0.84 -20.98 1.84
N LYS A 623 -0.49 -21.01 1.94
CA LYS A 623 -1.24 -22.21 2.31
C LYS A 623 -1.09 -23.33 1.27
N SER A 624 -1.22 -23.00 -0.01
CA SER A 624 -1.15 -23.99 -1.09
C SER A 624 0.27 -24.47 -1.38
N SER A 625 1.25 -23.57 -1.30
CA SER A 625 2.66 -23.90 -1.59
C SER A 625 3.34 -24.59 -0.41
N LYS A 626 2.84 -24.41 0.82
CA LYS A 626 3.44 -24.87 2.08
C LYS A 626 4.92 -24.45 2.22
N VAL A 627 5.33 -23.40 1.50
CA VAL A 627 6.71 -22.95 1.49
C VAL A 627 7.03 -22.23 2.79
N GLU A 628 8.24 -22.45 3.29
CA GLU A 628 8.83 -21.67 4.38
C GLU A 628 9.85 -20.70 3.77
N ILE A 629 9.57 -19.40 3.85
CA ILE A 629 10.48 -18.37 3.35
C ILE A 629 11.27 -17.81 4.53
N LYS A 630 12.59 -17.80 4.41
CA LYS A 630 13.46 -17.19 5.42
C LYS A 630 13.63 -15.71 5.14
N LEU A 631 13.09 -14.90 6.03
CA LEU A 631 13.18 -13.45 6.05
C LEU A 631 14.62 -13.01 6.33
N MET A 632 15.00 -11.87 5.76
CA MET A 632 16.31 -11.26 6.04
C MET A 632 16.37 -10.78 7.49
N SER A 633 17.42 -11.19 8.20
CA SER A 633 17.72 -10.72 9.55
C SER A 633 18.84 -9.67 9.59
N ASP A 634 19.38 -9.30 8.42
CA ASP A 634 20.41 -8.29 8.24
C ASP A 634 19.89 -7.10 7.43
N MET A 635 20.18 -5.89 7.91
CA MET A 635 19.70 -4.65 7.31
C MET A 635 20.50 -4.23 6.07
N ASP A 636 21.79 -4.53 6.01
CA ASP A 636 22.64 -4.20 4.86
C ASP A 636 22.23 -5.06 3.65
N ASP A 637 21.89 -6.32 3.88
CA ASP A 637 21.34 -7.22 2.86
C ASP A 637 20.00 -6.70 2.34
N TYR A 638 19.10 -6.30 3.25
CA TYR A 638 17.80 -5.71 2.89
C TYR A 638 17.96 -4.48 1.98
N LEU A 639 18.82 -3.54 2.38
CA LEU A 639 19.05 -2.31 1.62
C LEU A 639 19.68 -2.59 0.25
N THR A 640 20.56 -3.59 0.16
CA THR A 640 21.15 -4.03 -1.11
C THR A 640 20.05 -4.50 -2.06
N VAL A 641 19.18 -5.42 -1.62
CA VAL A 641 18.06 -5.92 -2.44
C VAL A 641 17.10 -4.79 -2.79
N GLU A 642 16.80 -3.89 -1.84
CA GLU A 642 15.93 -2.74 -2.09
C GLU A 642 16.47 -1.80 -3.18
N ASN A 643 17.78 -1.53 -3.15
CA ASN A 643 18.46 -0.72 -4.15
C ASN A 643 18.43 -1.35 -5.55
N GLY A 644 18.17 -2.65 -5.69
CA GLY A 644 17.98 -3.34 -6.96
C GLY A 644 16.55 -3.28 -7.52
N ILE A 645 15.55 -2.87 -6.73
CA ILE A 645 14.14 -2.89 -7.17
C ILE A 645 13.88 -1.81 -8.23
N ARG A 646 13.25 -2.20 -9.35
CA ARG A 646 12.84 -1.30 -10.43
C ARG A 646 11.32 -1.34 -10.68
N GLY A 647 10.79 -0.22 -11.17
CA GLY A 647 9.40 -0.11 -11.61
C GLY A 647 9.16 -0.76 -12.98
N GLY A 648 7.93 -0.67 -13.50
CA GLY A 648 7.68 -1.01 -14.90
C GLY A 648 8.38 -0.01 -15.82
N MET A 649 9.06 -0.50 -16.86
CA MET A 649 9.69 0.36 -17.85
C MET A 649 8.60 1.06 -18.67
N THR A 650 8.72 2.37 -18.82
CA THR A 650 7.78 3.19 -19.60
C THR A 650 8.55 4.35 -20.19
N MET A 651 8.74 4.30 -21.50
CA MET A 651 9.43 5.30 -22.30
C MET A 651 8.81 5.39 -23.69
N VAL A 652 9.04 6.51 -24.35
CA VAL A 652 8.65 6.74 -25.75
C VAL A 652 9.93 7.07 -26.51
N SER A 653 10.45 6.12 -27.29
CA SER A 653 11.64 6.35 -28.14
C SER A 653 11.30 7.15 -29.40
N HIS A 654 10.10 6.92 -29.95
CA HIS A 654 9.60 7.54 -31.17
C HIS A 654 8.17 8.05 -30.93
N ARG A 655 7.95 9.37 -31.01
CA ARG A 655 6.70 9.99 -30.54
C ARG A 655 5.56 9.94 -31.55
N TYR A 656 5.86 9.79 -32.84
CA TYR A 656 4.86 9.67 -33.89
C TYR A 656 5.35 8.78 -35.03
N ALA A 657 4.58 7.75 -35.36
CA ALA A 657 4.84 6.87 -36.50
C ALA A 657 3.54 6.68 -37.29
N LYS A 658 3.66 6.58 -38.62
CA LYS A 658 2.55 6.35 -39.55
C LYS A 658 2.92 5.21 -40.49
N ALA A 659 2.03 4.23 -40.61
CA ALA A 659 2.16 3.14 -41.57
C ALA A 659 1.86 3.62 -43.00
N ASN A 660 2.48 2.99 -44.00
CA ASN A 660 2.22 3.22 -45.42
C ASN A 660 1.85 1.89 -46.07
N ASN A 661 0.57 1.57 -46.21
CA ASN A 661 0.10 0.38 -46.91
C ASN A 661 -1.29 0.65 -47.50
N GLU A 662 -1.76 -0.24 -48.38
CA GLU A 662 -2.98 -0.08 -49.17
C GLU A 662 -4.26 0.09 -48.32
N LYS A 663 -4.21 -0.26 -47.03
CA LYS A 663 -5.33 -0.07 -46.09
C LYS A 663 -5.35 1.32 -45.47
N CYS A 664 -4.32 2.13 -45.65
CA CYS A 664 -4.25 3.51 -45.19
C CYS A 664 -4.94 4.44 -46.21
N PRO A 665 -5.81 5.38 -45.78
CA PRO A 665 -6.50 6.30 -46.68
C PRO A 665 -5.56 7.18 -47.52
N ASP A 666 -4.34 7.39 -47.05
CA ASP A 666 -3.30 8.20 -47.68
C ASP A 666 -2.11 7.36 -48.15
N TYR A 667 -2.36 6.10 -48.55
CA TYR A 667 -1.33 5.23 -49.10
C TYR A 667 -0.60 5.89 -50.28
N ASP A 668 0.72 5.90 -50.20
CA ASP A 668 1.60 6.39 -51.26
C ASP A 668 2.37 5.20 -51.85
N PRO A 669 2.08 4.77 -53.09
CA PRO A 669 2.75 3.64 -53.73
C PRO A 669 4.24 3.93 -54.00
N ASN A 670 4.67 5.20 -53.96
CA ASN A 670 6.07 5.58 -54.14
C ASN A 670 6.90 5.48 -52.85
N LYS A 671 6.26 5.26 -51.70
CA LYS A 671 6.94 5.04 -50.42
C LYS A 671 7.02 3.56 -50.11
N PRO A 672 8.07 3.10 -49.39
CA PRO A 672 8.15 1.73 -48.93
C PRO A 672 6.90 1.34 -48.13
N LYS A 673 6.38 0.13 -48.38
CA LYS A 673 5.27 -0.41 -47.60
C LYS A 673 5.72 -0.60 -46.15
N SER A 674 4.90 -0.14 -45.21
CA SER A 674 5.16 -0.26 -43.78
C SER A 674 3.89 -0.54 -42.99
N TRP A 675 4.07 -1.23 -41.88
CA TRP A 675 3.01 -1.67 -40.97
C TRP A 675 3.41 -1.32 -39.54
N ILE A 676 2.43 -1.05 -38.68
CA ILE A 676 2.65 -0.86 -37.25
C ILE A 676 2.10 -2.09 -36.54
N MET A 677 2.96 -2.77 -35.79
CA MET A 677 2.63 -3.94 -35.00
C MET A 677 2.38 -3.54 -33.54
N TYR A 678 1.35 -4.13 -32.92
CA TYR A 678 1.09 -4.01 -31.49
C TYR A 678 1.25 -5.38 -30.85
N GLU A 679 2.25 -5.51 -29.98
CA GLU A 679 2.48 -6.70 -29.17
C GLU A 679 2.11 -6.42 -27.71
N ASP A 680 1.45 -7.38 -27.07
CA ASP A 680 1.10 -7.34 -25.66
C ASP A 680 1.36 -8.70 -25.05
N MET A 681 2.26 -8.74 -24.07
CA MET A 681 2.68 -10.00 -23.46
C MET A 681 1.57 -10.54 -22.57
N ASN A 682 1.08 -11.75 -22.90
CA ASN A 682 0.09 -12.44 -22.11
C ASN A 682 0.66 -12.79 -20.72
N ALA A 683 0.08 -12.19 -19.68
CA ALA A 683 0.39 -12.50 -18.28
C ALA A 683 1.88 -12.37 -17.91
N LEU A 684 2.55 -11.30 -18.37
CA LEU A 684 3.95 -10.97 -18.09
C LEU A 684 4.40 -11.29 -16.66
N TYR A 685 3.68 -10.80 -15.65
CA TYR A 685 4.05 -11.01 -14.24
C TYR A 685 3.81 -12.44 -13.75
N SER A 686 2.78 -13.12 -14.25
CA SER A 686 2.57 -14.53 -13.94
C SER A 686 3.74 -15.37 -14.45
N GLY A 687 4.22 -15.10 -15.67
CA GLY A 687 5.40 -15.79 -16.23
C GLY A 687 6.69 -15.55 -15.43
N ALA A 688 6.85 -14.37 -14.85
CA ALA A 688 7.97 -14.10 -13.94
C ALA A 688 7.86 -14.86 -12.61
N MET A 689 6.65 -15.09 -12.11
CA MET A 689 6.41 -15.82 -10.86
C MET A 689 6.54 -17.35 -11.00
N THR A 690 6.57 -17.91 -12.20
CA THR A 690 6.82 -19.35 -12.41
C THR A 690 8.31 -19.72 -12.44
N GLN A 691 9.19 -18.71 -12.40
CA GLN A 691 10.64 -18.90 -12.41
C GLN A 691 11.17 -19.34 -11.03
N TYR A 692 12.45 -19.75 -10.97
CA TYR A 692 13.14 -19.93 -9.70
C TYR A 692 13.32 -18.58 -9.02
N LEU A 693 12.69 -18.44 -7.85
CA LEU A 693 12.69 -17.22 -7.05
C LEU A 693 13.36 -17.48 -5.70
N PRO A 694 14.00 -16.48 -5.08
CA PRO A 694 14.66 -16.66 -3.80
C PRO A 694 13.70 -17.13 -2.68
N THR A 695 14.19 -18.04 -1.85
CA THR A 695 13.55 -18.50 -0.61
C THR A 695 14.35 -18.13 0.63
N GLU A 696 15.67 -17.91 0.49
CA GLU A 696 16.58 -17.56 1.56
C GLU A 696 17.77 -16.75 1.03
N ILE A 697 18.20 -15.71 1.76
CA ILE A 697 19.49 -15.04 1.55
C ILE A 697 20.51 -15.72 2.46
N LEU A 698 21.57 -16.28 1.87
CA LEU A 698 22.62 -16.99 2.59
C LEU A 698 23.74 -16.05 3.11
N GLY A 699 23.76 -14.81 2.61
CA GLY A 699 24.68 -13.75 3.03
C GLY A 699 25.50 -13.17 1.88
N LYS A 700 26.36 -12.19 2.19
CA LYS A 700 27.30 -11.58 1.25
C LYS A 700 28.49 -12.48 0.97
N VAL A 701 28.92 -12.50 -0.29
CA VAL A 701 30.15 -13.15 -0.77
C VAL A 701 31.05 -12.12 -1.43
N THR A 702 32.35 -12.33 -1.28
CA THR A 702 33.40 -11.50 -1.90
C THR A 702 33.49 -11.79 -3.40
N PRO A 703 34.05 -10.87 -4.22
CA PRO A 703 34.20 -11.08 -5.66
C PRO A 703 34.90 -12.40 -6.03
N GLU A 704 35.86 -12.84 -5.22
CA GLU A 704 36.66 -14.05 -5.44
C GLU A 704 35.86 -15.35 -5.23
N GLU A 705 34.79 -15.28 -4.43
CA GLU A 705 33.91 -16.41 -4.12
C GLU A 705 32.74 -16.56 -5.12
N ILE A 706 32.57 -15.60 -6.04
CA ILE A 706 31.50 -15.61 -7.03
C ILE A 706 31.87 -16.57 -8.17
N PRO A 707 31.07 -17.61 -8.46
CA PRO A 707 31.33 -18.49 -9.59
C PRO A 707 31.13 -17.76 -10.92
N ASP A 708 31.59 -18.35 -12.02
CA ASP A 708 31.33 -17.81 -13.36
C ASP A 708 29.82 -17.70 -13.61
N ILE A 709 29.33 -16.46 -13.56
CA ILE A 709 27.91 -16.12 -13.64
C ILE A 709 27.29 -16.64 -14.94
N GLN A 710 28.06 -16.70 -16.04
CA GLN A 710 27.53 -17.16 -17.33
C GLN A 710 27.19 -18.66 -17.34
N ARG A 711 27.75 -19.44 -16.41
CA ARG A 711 27.53 -20.89 -16.30
C ARG A 711 26.40 -21.28 -15.36
N ILE A 712 25.85 -20.33 -14.61
CA ILE A 712 24.78 -20.61 -13.65
C ILE A 712 23.46 -20.85 -14.40
N ALA A 713 22.89 -22.04 -14.23
CA ALA A 713 21.63 -22.40 -14.87
C ALA A 713 20.45 -21.57 -14.33
N PRO A 714 19.39 -21.33 -15.13
CA PRO A 714 18.19 -20.60 -14.69
C PRO A 714 17.41 -21.26 -13.55
N ASP A 715 17.57 -22.58 -13.38
CA ASP A 715 16.92 -23.47 -12.41
C ASP A 715 17.90 -24.01 -11.35
N ALA A 716 19.11 -23.43 -11.27
CA ALA A 716 20.05 -23.75 -10.21
C ALA A 716 19.44 -23.44 -8.83
N GLU A 717 19.68 -24.31 -7.84
CA GLU A 717 19.22 -24.09 -6.45
C GLU A 717 19.87 -22.84 -5.81
N ILE A 718 21.08 -22.49 -6.26
CA ILE A 718 21.83 -21.32 -5.79
C ILE A 718 21.90 -20.27 -6.90
N GLY A 719 21.47 -19.06 -6.56
CA GLY A 719 21.59 -17.86 -7.39
C GLY A 719 22.41 -16.76 -6.72
N TYR A 720 22.59 -15.65 -7.44
CA TYR A 720 23.31 -14.47 -6.95
C TYR A 720 22.60 -13.15 -7.31
N ILE A 721 22.66 -12.19 -6.39
CA ILE A 721 22.29 -10.79 -6.63
C ILE A 721 23.58 -9.98 -6.51
N LEU A 722 24.04 -9.40 -7.60
CA LEU A 722 25.36 -8.78 -7.70
C LEU A 722 25.29 -7.27 -7.57
N GLU A 723 26.31 -6.69 -6.97
CA GLU A 723 26.60 -5.26 -7.03
C GLU A 723 27.81 -5.05 -7.95
N ALA A 724 27.58 -4.42 -9.10
CA ALA A 724 28.58 -4.29 -10.16
C ALA A 724 28.53 -2.93 -10.85
N ASP A 725 29.68 -2.51 -11.41
CA ASP A 725 29.77 -1.36 -12.30
C ASP A 725 29.59 -1.84 -13.75
N LEU A 726 28.59 -1.29 -14.44
CA LEU A 726 28.24 -1.66 -15.82
C LEU A 726 28.55 -0.51 -16.77
N ASP A 727 29.10 -0.84 -17.93
CA ASP A 727 29.36 0.10 -19.01
C ASP A 727 28.72 -0.36 -20.31
N VAL A 728 28.20 0.59 -21.09
CA VAL A 728 27.64 0.33 -22.42
C VAL A 728 28.65 0.83 -23.45
N PRO A 729 29.30 -0.05 -24.23
CA PRO A 729 30.23 0.37 -25.27
C PRO A 729 29.60 1.34 -26.28
N GLY A 730 30.37 2.35 -26.69
CA GLY A 730 29.92 3.40 -27.60
C GLY A 730 29.31 2.89 -28.90
N HIS A 731 29.87 1.81 -29.47
CA HIS A 731 29.38 1.21 -30.72
C HIS A 731 27.98 0.57 -30.58
N LEU A 732 27.55 0.26 -29.35
CA LEU A 732 26.20 -0.28 -29.07
C LEU A 732 25.16 0.80 -28.78
N HIS A 733 25.54 2.08 -28.72
CA HIS A 733 24.61 3.15 -28.37
C HIS A 733 23.46 3.26 -29.38
N ASP A 734 23.74 3.05 -30.67
CA ASP A 734 22.72 3.07 -31.73
C ASP A 734 21.77 1.88 -31.62
N PHE A 735 22.31 0.69 -31.33
CA PHE A 735 21.52 -0.52 -31.11
C PHE A 735 20.58 -0.39 -29.91
N PHE A 736 21.06 0.19 -28.81
CA PHE A 736 20.29 0.42 -27.60
C PHE A 736 19.56 1.78 -27.57
N ALA A 737 19.53 2.53 -28.68
CA ALA A 737 18.92 3.84 -28.71
C ALA A 737 17.44 3.74 -28.30
N ASP A 738 16.70 2.79 -28.86
CA ASP A 738 15.28 2.61 -28.57
C ASP A 738 14.99 1.88 -27.26
N TYR A 739 15.94 1.09 -26.73
CA TYR A 739 15.74 0.36 -25.49
C TYR A 739 17.04 0.14 -24.72
N PRO A 740 17.53 1.16 -23.97
CA PRO A 740 18.68 0.99 -23.11
C PRO A 740 18.39 -0.03 -21.99
N LEU A 741 19.36 -0.93 -21.76
CA LEU A 741 19.33 -1.91 -20.68
C LEU A 741 19.71 -1.26 -19.33
N ALA A 742 19.58 -2.02 -18.24
CA ALA A 742 19.95 -1.61 -16.88
C ALA A 742 19.32 -0.26 -16.42
N PRO A 743 17.98 -0.16 -16.33
CA PRO A 743 17.32 1.07 -15.90
C PRO A 743 17.65 1.44 -14.45
N GLU A 744 17.73 2.73 -14.15
CA GLU A 744 18.07 3.26 -12.83
C GLU A 744 17.14 4.40 -12.40
N LYS A 745 16.96 4.56 -11.09
CA LYS A 745 16.21 5.70 -10.54
C LYS A 745 17.17 6.87 -10.38
N GLN A 746 16.90 7.97 -11.05
CA GLN A 746 17.73 9.17 -10.99
C GLN A 746 16.88 10.42 -11.16
N ILE A 747 17.38 11.54 -10.65
CA ILE A 747 16.87 12.87 -11.00
C ILE A 747 17.54 13.27 -12.31
N VAL A 748 16.75 13.74 -13.27
CA VAL A 748 17.27 14.39 -14.48
C VAL A 748 17.73 15.79 -14.10
N PRO A 749 19.03 16.12 -14.16
CA PRO A 749 19.50 17.49 -13.97
C PRO A 749 19.01 18.41 -15.09
N GLU A 750 18.82 19.69 -14.81
CA GLU A 750 18.33 20.65 -15.81
C GLU A 750 19.29 20.77 -17.02
N ASN A 751 20.60 20.68 -16.78
CA ASN A 751 21.62 20.72 -17.85
C ASN A 751 21.68 19.44 -18.73
N TRP A 752 20.83 18.46 -18.47
CA TRP A 752 20.65 17.30 -19.36
C TRP A 752 19.56 17.54 -20.41
N LEU A 753 18.69 18.52 -20.21
CA LEU A 753 17.59 18.80 -21.13
C LEU A 753 18.13 19.15 -22.52
N SER A 754 17.40 18.73 -23.55
CA SER A 754 17.65 19.22 -24.90
C SER A 754 17.11 20.64 -25.04
N LEU A 755 17.57 21.36 -26.07
CA LEU A 755 17.04 22.69 -26.38
C LEU A 755 15.52 22.67 -26.60
N TYR A 756 14.98 21.58 -27.19
CA TYR A 756 13.53 21.38 -27.32
C TYR A 756 12.85 21.32 -25.95
N ASN A 757 13.38 20.50 -25.02
CA ASN A 757 12.84 20.39 -23.67
C ASN A 757 12.93 21.70 -22.88
N GLU A 758 14.05 22.41 -22.96
CA GLU A 758 14.25 23.71 -22.30
C GLU A 758 13.22 24.74 -22.76
N ARG A 759 12.95 24.81 -24.07
CA ARG A 759 11.91 25.70 -24.64
C ARG A 759 10.54 25.39 -24.02
N LEU A 760 10.17 24.11 -23.91
CA LEU A 760 8.89 23.70 -23.30
C LEU A 760 8.83 23.97 -21.79
N VAL A 761 9.95 23.85 -21.06
CA VAL A 761 10.00 24.14 -19.61
C VAL A 761 9.79 25.63 -19.34
N ARG A 762 10.39 26.49 -20.16
CA ARG A 762 10.29 27.96 -20.04
C ARG A 762 8.91 28.49 -20.45
N ASP A 763 8.19 27.75 -21.29
CA ASP A 763 6.81 28.06 -21.62
C ASP A 763 5.93 27.96 -20.36
N LYS A 764 5.27 29.08 -20.01
CA LYS A 764 4.43 29.17 -18.80
C LYS A 764 3.17 28.31 -18.90
N GLU A 765 2.63 28.11 -20.09
CA GLU A 765 1.44 27.29 -20.30
C GLU A 765 1.78 25.79 -20.23
N VAL A 766 2.92 25.37 -20.80
CA VAL A 766 3.30 23.96 -20.95
C VAL A 766 4.12 23.43 -19.76
N GLY A 767 5.21 24.11 -19.43
CA GLY A 767 6.19 23.71 -18.43
C GLY A 767 6.05 24.41 -17.08
N GLY A 768 5.17 25.42 -16.99
CA GLY A 768 5.00 26.22 -15.78
C GLY A 768 6.10 27.26 -15.54
N GLY A 769 6.94 27.51 -16.55
CA GLY A 769 7.99 28.53 -16.51
C GLY A 769 9.22 28.19 -15.67
N LYS A 770 9.26 27.02 -15.01
CA LYS A 770 10.40 26.57 -14.21
C LYS A 770 10.58 25.06 -14.25
N TYR A 771 11.83 24.60 -14.21
CA TYR A 771 12.12 23.19 -14.14
C TYR A 771 11.75 22.64 -12.75
N VAL A 772 10.98 21.54 -12.73
CA VAL A 772 10.65 20.81 -11.50
C VAL A 772 11.40 19.48 -11.52
N SER A 773 12.43 19.38 -10.69
CA SER A 773 13.20 18.14 -10.53
C SER A 773 12.38 17.08 -9.80
N GLY A 774 12.53 15.82 -10.20
CA GLY A 774 11.94 14.68 -9.50
C GLY A 774 12.59 13.38 -9.91
N GLU A 775 12.65 12.42 -8.98
CA GLU A 775 13.23 11.10 -9.25
C GLU A 775 12.35 10.32 -10.23
N LYS A 776 12.99 9.72 -11.24
CA LYS A 776 12.32 8.97 -12.30
C LYS A 776 13.11 7.70 -12.59
N LEU A 777 12.41 6.64 -12.99
CA LEU A 777 13.05 5.47 -13.58
C LEU A 777 13.44 5.82 -15.02
N LEU A 778 14.74 5.83 -15.29
CA LEU A 778 15.34 6.21 -16.57
C LEU A 778 16.06 5.01 -17.20
N GLN A 779 16.01 4.95 -18.53
CA GLN A 779 16.80 4.06 -19.36
C GLN A 779 17.86 4.93 -20.06
N THR A 780 19.07 4.95 -19.52
CA THR A 780 20.18 5.79 -20.00
C THR A 780 21.36 4.90 -20.41
N LEU A 781 22.20 5.39 -21.32
CA LEU A 781 23.45 4.75 -21.74
C LEU A 781 24.66 5.23 -20.90
N LEU A 782 24.40 5.92 -19.79
CA LEU A 782 25.46 6.34 -18.87
C LEU A 782 26.06 5.13 -18.13
N PRO A 783 27.35 5.17 -17.74
CA PRO A 783 27.93 4.14 -16.90
C PRO A 783 27.13 3.97 -15.60
N LYS A 784 26.88 2.73 -15.21
CA LYS A 784 26.19 2.38 -13.96
C LYS A 784 27.24 2.07 -12.90
N LYS A 785 27.10 2.68 -11.72
CA LYS A 785 27.96 2.43 -10.57
C LYS A 785 27.18 1.76 -9.46
N ASN A 786 27.79 0.78 -8.79
CA ASN A 786 27.18 0.01 -7.70
C ASN A 786 25.77 -0.52 -8.09
N TYR A 787 25.61 -0.98 -9.33
CA TYR A 787 24.33 -1.40 -9.87
C TYR A 787 23.97 -2.78 -9.32
N VAL A 788 22.87 -2.85 -8.57
CA VAL A 788 22.36 -4.10 -8.02
C VAL A 788 21.50 -4.83 -9.05
N VAL A 789 21.86 -6.07 -9.39
CA VAL A 789 21.23 -6.85 -10.46
C VAL A 789 21.22 -8.35 -10.15
N HIS A 790 20.13 -9.03 -10.50
CA HIS A 790 20.07 -10.49 -10.42
C HIS A 790 20.94 -11.13 -11.53
N TYR A 791 21.60 -12.25 -11.22
CA TYR A 791 22.53 -12.90 -12.15
C TYR A 791 21.92 -13.19 -13.54
N ARG A 792 20.65 -13.60 -13.62
CA ARG A 792 19.96 -13.85 -14.91
C ARG A 792 19.81 -12.60 -15.77
N ALA A 793 19.56 -11.45 -15.15
CA ALA A 793 19.51 -10.18 -15.88
C ALA A 793 20.90 -9.75 -16.33
N LEU A 794 21.91 -9.98 -15.50
CA LEU A 794 23.29 -9.70 -15.87
C LEU A 794 23.76 -10.60 -17.04
N GLN A 795 23.41 -11.89 -17.05
CA GLN A 795 23.67 -12.80 -18.18
C GLN A 795 23.07 -12.24 -19.49
N LEU A 796 21.83 -11.74 -19.44
CA LEU A 796 21.20 -11.10 -20.60
C LEU A 796 21.97 -9.85 -21.04
N TYR A 797 22.36 -9.00 -20.10
CA TYR A 797 23.09 -7.77 -20.38
C TYR A 797 24.44 -8.07 -21.04
N MET A 798 25.19 -9.05 -20.52
CA MET A 798 26.45 -9.52 -21.09
C MET A 798 26.25 -10.12 -22.48
N LYS A 799 25.18 -10.90 -22.69
CA LYS A 799 24.84 -11.48 -24.00
C LYS A 799 24.66 -10.40 -25.08
N TYR A 800 24.11 -9.24 -24.72
CA TYR A 800 23.96 -8.11 -25.64
C TYR A 800 25.15 -7.12 -25.60
N GLY A 801 26.27 -7.48 -24.98
CA GLY A 801 27.53 -6.73 -25.08
C GLY A 801 27.79 -5.67 -24.01
N LEU A 802 26.98 -5.59 -22.94
CA LEU A 802 27.31 -4.73 -21.79
C LEU A 802 28.56 -5.27 -21.08
N LYS A 803 29.49 -4.38 -20.73
CA LYS A 803 30.74 -4.72 -20.06
C LYS A 803 30.61 -4.55 -18.56
N ILE A 804 31.06 -5.56 -17.81
CA ILE A 804 31.26 -5.45 -16.36
C ILE A 804 32.65 -4.84 -16.15
N THR A 805 32.70 -3.63 -15.57
CA THR A 805 33.98 -2.95 -15.31
C THR A 805 34.53 -3.28 -13.92
N LYS A 806 33.65 -3.58 -12.96
CA LYS A 806 34.02 -4.00 -11.60
C LYS A 806 32.88 -4.79 -10.96
N ILE A 807 33.23 -5.82 -10.19
CA ILE A 807 32.31 -6.51 -9.28
C ILE A 807 32.72 -6.11 -7.86
N HIS A 808 31.77 -5.61 -7.06
CA HIS A 808 32.03 -5.21 -5.67
C HIS A 808 31.70 -6.33 -4.67
N GLY A 809 30.79 -7.23 -5.04
CA GLY A 809 30.37 -8.39 -4.27
C GLY A 809 29.01 -8.91 -4.73
N ALA A 810 28.49 -9.93 -4.04
CA ALA A 810 27.15 -10.45 -4.32
C ALA A 810 26.47 -10.97 -3.05
N LEU A 811 25.14 -11.02 -3.07
CA LEU A 811 24.35 -11.82 -2.14
C LEU A 811 24.14 -13.20 -2.74
N LYS A 812 24.53 -14.24 -2.00
CA LYS A 812 24.25 -15.63 -2.34
C LYS A 812 22.84 -15.97 -1.90
N VAL A 813 22.03 -16.55 -2.79
CA VAL A 813 20.62 -16.84 -2.52
C VAL A 813 20.28 -18.30 -2.80
N ARG A 814 19.44 -18.90 -1.96
CA ARG A 814 18.75 -20.15 -2.28
C ARG A 814 17.45 -19.79 -3.00
N GLN A 815 17.13 -20.52 -4.07
CA GLN A 815 15.97 -20.24 -4.91
C GLN A 815 15.25 -21.52 -5.35
N SER A 816 13.93 -21.44 -5.54
CA SER A 816 13.09 -22.54 -6.01
C SER A 816 11.85 -22.00 -6.75
N PRO A 817 11.13 -22.81 -7.55
CA PRO A 817 9.94 -22.38 -8.28
C PRO A 817 8.67 -22.48 -7.40
N TRP A 818 8.74 -22.00 -6.17
CA TRP A 818 7.73 -22.25 -5.12
C TRP A 818 6.35 -21.65 -5.41
N MET A 819 6.25 -20.63 -6.27
CA MET A 819 4.96 -20.07 -6.71
C MET A 819 4.38 -20.77 -7.95
N LYS A 820 5.18 -21.58 -8.67
CA LYS A 820 4.84 -22.08 -10.01
C LYS A 820 3.50 -22.83 -10.05
N ALA A 821 3.32 -23.82 -9.18
CA ALA A 821 2.11 -24.64 -9.14
C ALA A 821 0.84 -23.80 -8.91
N TYR A 822 0.89 -22.85 -7.97
CA TYR A 822 -0.22 -21.95 -7.68
C TYR A 822 -0.59 -21.07 -8.89
N ILE A 823 0.42 -20.50 -9.56
CA ILE A 823 0.23 -19.61 -10.71
C ILE A 823 -0.31 -20.38 -11.92
N GLU A 824 0.26 -21.55 -12.22
CA GLU A 824 -0.16 -22.41 -13.33
C GLU A 824 -1.59 -22.93 -13.14
N GLU A 825 -1.95 -23.33 -11.92
CA GLU A 825 -3.30 -23.78 -11.62
C GLU A 825 -4.33 -22.65 -11.82
N ASN A 826 -4.03 -21.43 -11.37
CA ASN A 826 -4.90 -20.28 -11.63
C ASN A 826 -5.00 -19.96 -13.13
N ILE A 827 -3.92 -20.11 -13.90
CA ILE A 827 -3.96 -19.95 -15.37
C ILE A 827 -4.86 -21.01 -16.01
N ARG A 828 -4.75 -22.27 -15.56
CA ARG A 828 -5.59 -23.38 -16.04
C ARG A 828 -7.06 -23.14 -15.73
N LYS A 829 -7.39 -22.83 -14.47
CA LYS A 829 -8.75 -22.49 -14.04
C LYS A 829 -9.32 -21.28 -14.79
N ARG A 830 -8.49 -20.27 -15.08
CA ARG A 830 -8.88 -19.13 -15.92
C ARG A 830 -9.22 -19.53 -17.35
N LYS A 831 -8.47 -20.45 -17.96
CA LYS A 831 -8.76 -20.99 -19.29
C LYS A 831 -10.10 -21.74 -19.30
N ILE A 832 -10.35 -22.56 -18.28
CA ILE A 832 -11.62 -23.30 -18.09
C ILE A 832 -12.79 -22.33 -17.93
N ALA A 833 -12.66 -21.32 -17.06
CA ALA A 833 -13.69 -20.30 -16.87
C ALA A 833 -14.02 -19.59 -18.20
N LYS A 834 -13.00 -19.28 -19.02
CA LYS A 834 -13.19 -18.68 -20.34
C LYS A 834 -13.93 -19.61 -21.30
N ALA A 835 -13.61 -20.91 -21.30
CA ALA A 835 -14.31 -21.90 -22.12
C ALA A 835 -15.79 -22.04 -21.70
N ASN A 836 -16.06 -21.98 -20.40
CA ASN A 836 -17.41 -22.09 -19.82
C ASN A 836 -18.20 -20.78 -19.86
N LYS A 837 -17.64 -19.70 -20.44
CA LYS A 837 -18.23 -18.34 -20.42
C LYS A 837 -18.54 -17.82 -19.00
N ASP A 838 -17.77 -18.27 -18.02
CA ASP A 838 -17.82 -17.76 -16.63
C ASP A 838 -16.96 -16.52 -16.52
N GLU A 839 -17.56 -15.35 -16.77
CA GLU A 839 -16.87 -14.06 -16.72
C GLU A 839 -16.31 -13.78 -15.33
N PHE A 840 -17.06 -14.10 -14.27
CA PHE A 840 -16.66 -13.90 -12.89
C PHE A 840 -15.38 -14.69 -12.58
N GLY A 841 -15.34 -15.98 -12.91
CA GLY A 841 -14.16 -16.83 -12.77
C GLY A 841 -12.97 -16.29 -13.56
N VAL A 842 -13.16 -15.86 -14.81
CA VAL A 842 -12.07 -15.29 -15.64
C VAL A 842 -11.40 -14.08 -14.96
N MET A 843 -12.20 -13.24 -14.30
CA MET A 843 -11.73 -12.07 -13.58
C MET A 843 -11.08 -12.44 -12.25
N TYR A 844 -11.68 -13.38 -11.51
CA TYR A 844 -11.18 -13.90 -10.25
C TYR A 844 -9.76 -14.46 -10.38
N TYR A 845 -9.53 -15.44 -11.24
CA TYR A 845 -8.21 -16.07 -11.41
C TYR A 845 -7.16 -15.10 -11.98
N LYS A 846 -7.59 -14.11 -12.78
CA LYS A 846 -6.70 -13.03 -13.22
C LYS A 846 -6.28 -12.14 -12.05
N LEU A 847 -7.22 -11.82 -11.17
CA LEU A 847 -6.95 -10.99 -10.00
C LEU A 847 -6.04 -11.72 -9.01
N LYS A 848 -6.25 -13.02 -8.76
CA LYS A 848 -5.39 -13.85 -7.87
C LYS A 848 -3.90 -13.66 -8.16
N ASN A 849 -3.49 -13.92 -9.40
CA ASN A 849 -2.09 -13.82 -9.78
C ASN A 849 -1.56 -12.37 -9.70
N ASN A 850 -2.32 -11.39 -10.21
CA ASN A 850 -1.88 -9.99 -10.19
C ASN A 850 -1.80 -9.40 -8.77
N ALA A 851 -2.72 -9.81 -7.89
CA ALA A 851 -2.80 -9.35 -6.51
C ALA A 851 -1.67 -9.91 -5.66
N VAL A 852 -1.36 -11.21 -5.80
CA VAL A 852 -0.18 -11.83 -5.19
C VAL A 852 1.08 -11.10 -5.59
N PHE A 853 1.29 -10.87 -6.89
CA PHE A 853 2.44 -10.11 -7.37
C PHE A 853 2.52 -8.71 -6.73
N GLY A 854 1.39 -7.99 -6.68
CA GLY A 854 1.31 -6.67 -6.08
C GLY A 854 1.65 -6.68 -4.58
N LYS A 855 1.16 -7.69 -3.86
CA LYS A 855 1.37 -7.85 -2.42
C LYS A 855 2.83 -8.17 -2.08
N GLN A 856 3.49 -9.01 -2.88
CA GLN A 856 4.91 -9.34 -2.76
C GLN A 856 5.84 -8.15 -3.06
N MET A 857 5.34 -7.13 -3.76
CA MET A 857 6.06 -5.90 -4.10
C MET A 857 5.74 -4.72 -3.16
N GLU A 858 4.89 -4.92 -2.15
CA GLU A 858 4.46 -3.85 -1.25
C GLU A 858 5.65 -3.27 -0.47
N ASN A 859 5.52 -1.99 -0.08
CA ASN A 859 6.47 -1.34 0.82
C ASN A 859 5.68 -0.81 2.02
N VAL A 860 5.63 -1.62 3.07
CA VAL A 860 4.89 -1.35 4.32
C VAL A 860 5.35 -0.07 5.04
N ARG A 861 6.58 0.38 4.79
CA ARG A 861 7.12 1.65 5.31
C ARG A 861 6.39 2.89 4.80
N LYS A 862 5.67 2.76 3.67
CA LYS A 862 4.81 3.82 3.10
C LYS A 862 3.41 3.85 3.69
N HIS A 863 3.02 2.87 4.52
CA HIS A 863 1.71 2.91 5.16
C HIS A 863 1.68 4.02 6.20
N MET A 864 0.58 4.75 6.22
CA MET A 864 0.34 5.80 7.20
C MET A 864 -0.14 5.22 8.52
N ARG A 865 0.15 5.92 9.62
CA ARG A 865 -0.45 5.65 10.92
C ARG A 865 -1.41 6.80 11.25
N VAL A 866 -2.69 6.47 11.42
CA VAL A 866 -3.72 7.42 11.83
C VAL A 866 -4.43 6.82 13.03
N GLU A 867 -4.46 7.56 14.13
CA GLU A 867 -5.23 7.21 15.33
C GLU A 867 -6.51 8.03 15.32
N ILE A 868 -7.66 7.37 15.43
CA ILE A 868 -8.97 8.03 15.54
C ILE A 868 -9.31 8.08 17.03
N LEU A 869 -9.48 9.29 17.56
CA LEU A 869 -9.79 9.56 18.96
C LEU A 869 -11.14 10.22 19.10
N ARG A 870 -11.80 10.00 20.24
CA ARG A 870 -12.97 10.77 20.66
C ARG A 870 -12.54 12.02 21.42
N SER A 871 -13.39 13.04 21.43
CA SER A 871 -13.11 14.35 22.04
C SER A 871 -12.88 14.28 23.56
N ASP A 872 -13.44 13.28 24.23
CA ASP A 872 -13.23 13.00 25.65
C ASP A 872 -11.87 12.36 25.97
N GLN A 873 -11.09 11.96 24.96
CA GLN A 873 -9.78 11.31 25.10
C GLN A 873 -8.61 12.31 25.08
N ASP A 874 -8.78 13.47 25.70
CA ASP A 874 -7.86 14.62 25.62
C ASP A 874 -6.43 14.29 26.11
N LYS A 875 -6.29 13.54 27.20
CA LYS A 875 -4.96 13.08 27.68
C LYS A 875 -4.19 12.26 26.64
N LYS A 876 -4.89 11.43 25.86
CA LYS A 876 -4.28 10.62 24.80
C LYS A 876 -3.95 11.47 23.58
N LEU A 877 -4.81 12.41 23.22
CA LEU A 877 -4.57 13.39 22.16
C LEU A 877 -3.30 14.20 22.46
N THR A 878 -3.22 14.80 23.66
CA THR A 878 -2.07 15.56 24.15
C THR A 878 -0.77 14.74 24.04
N ARG A 879 -0.80 13.47 24.48
CA ARG A 879 0.34 12.56 24.37
C ARG A 879 0.77 12.29 22.92
N LEU A 880 -0.17 12.16 21.98
CA LEU A 880 0.13 11.91 20.58
C LEU A 880 0.66 13.16 19.87
N VAL A 881 0.08 14.34 20.13
CA VAL A 881 0.53 15.62 19.56
C VAL A 881 1.94 15.98 20.06
N SER A 882 2.27 15.63 21.31
CA SER A 882 3.61 15.80 21.89
C SER A 882 4.67 14.85 21.31
N SER A 883 4.27 13.92 20.43
CA SER A 883 5.20 12.98 19.82
C SER A 883 5.97 13.65 18.67
N PRO A 884 7.27 13.39 18.50
CA PRO A 884 8.01 13.79 17.29
C PRO A 884 7.48 13.18 16.00
N LEU A 885 6.70 12.11 16.13
CA LEU A 885 6.08 11.45 15.00
C LEU A 885 4.82 12.17 14.56
N PHE A 886 4.33 13.14 15.32
CA PHE A 886 3.14 13.87 14.97
C PHE A 886 3.36 14.63 13.65
N VAL A 887 2.46 14.43 12.69
CA VAL A 887 2.47 15.16 11.41
C VAL A 887 1.42 16.25 11.41
N GLY A 888 0.26 15.95 11.98
CA GLY A 888 -0.92 16.80 11.96
C GLY A 888 -2.11 16.06 12.56
N PHE A 889 -3.12 16.78 13.02
CA PHE A 889 -4.41 16.21 13.36
C PHE A 889 -5.50 16.90 12.54
N LYS A 890 -6.69 16.31 12.58
CA LYS A 890 -7.88 16.89 12.00
C LYS A 890 -9.08 16.53 12.87
N ALA A 891 -9.74 17.53 13.41
CA ALA A 891 -11.03 17.38 14.07
C ALA A 891 -12.13 17.24 13.02
N PHE A 892 -13.16 16.45 13.35
CA PHE A 892 -14.34 16.22 12.52
C PHE A 892 -15.60 16.48 13.34
N GLU A 893 -16.67 16.83 12.63
CA GLU A 893 -18.02 16.87 13.20
C GLU A 893 -18.37 15.52 13.87
N GLY A 894 -19.08 15.57 15.00
CA GLY A 894 -19.40 14.37 15.78
C GLY A 894 -18.39 14.03 16.87
N GLY A 895 -17.42 14.92 17.13
CA GLY A 895 -16.52 14.82 18.28
C GLY A 895 -15.39 13.80 18.09
N ILE A 896 -14.90 13.65 16.87
CA ILE A 896 -13.82 12.72 16.52
C ILE A 896 -12.62 13.48 15.98
N THR A 897 -11.42 13.11 16.42
CA THR A 897 -10.15 13.68 15.94
C THR A 897 -9.28 12.59 15.35
N ALA A 898 -8.90 12.73 14.08
CA ALA A 898 -7.88 11.88 13.47
C ALA A 898 -6.49 12.51 13.65
N VAL A 899 -5.59 11.77 14.28
CA VAL A 899 -4.20 12.18 14.50
C VAL A 899 -3.30 11.41 13.53
N HIS A 900 -2.67 12.13 12.61
CA HIS A 900 -1.69 11.58 11.67
C HIS A 900 -0.32 11.53 12.34
N MET A 901 0.20 10.32 12.42
CA MET A 901 1.52 10.02 12.96
C MET A 901 2.41 9.43 11.86
N LEU A 902 3.67 9.83 11.83
CA LEU A 902 4.76 9.07 11.26
C LEU A 902 4.89 7.74 12.02
N LYS A 903 5.45 6.74 11.35
CA LYS A 903 5.80 5.48 11.99
C LYS A 903 7.16 5.62 12.68
N SER A 904 7.21 5.50 14.01
CA SER A 904 8.48 5.41 14.79
C SER A 904 9.26 4.14 14.49
N THR A 905 8.51 3.08 14.21
CA THR A 905 8.90 1.69 14.14
C THR A 905 8.02 1.06 13.06
N ASP A 906 8.54 0.13 12.27
CA ASP A 906 7.79 -0.53 11.18
C ASP A 906 6.70 -1.47 11.76
N GLU A 907 5.70 -0.89 12.42
CA GLU A 907 4.68 -1.60 13.16
C GLU A 907 3.54 -2.02 12.24
N THR A 908 3.76 -3.09 11.49
CA THR A 908 2.69 -4.06 11.30
C THR A 908 2.60 -4.89 12.58
N LYS A 909 1.87 -4.43 13.61
CA LYS A 909 1.56 -5.20 14.84
C LYS A 909 2.77 -5.94 15.48
N GLY A 910 3.93 -5.30 15.59
CA GLY A 910 5.09 -5.93 16.21
C GLY A 910 5.78 -7.02 15.39
N ASP A 911 5.44 -7.16 14.10
CA ASP A 911 6.22 -7.97 13.18
C ASP A 911 7.30 -7.08 12.51
N PRO A 912 8.59 -7.20 12.89
CA PRO A 912 9.70 -6.59 12.15
C PRO A 912 9.67 -7.01 10.68
N ILE A 913 10.26 -6.22 9.75
CA ILE A 913 10.22 -6.38 8.27
C ILE A 913 9.86 -7.82 7.87
N GLY A 914 8.54 -8.07 7.86
CA GLY A 914 7.98 -9.42 7.79
C GLY A 914 7.77 -9.89 6.36
N GLU A 915 8.07 -8.99 5.42
CA GLU A 915 7.94 -9.20 3.99
C GLU A 915 9.34 -9.49 3.46
N ALA A 916 9.56 -10.71 3.00
CA ALA A 916 10.80 -11.08 2.34
C ALA A 916 10.95 -10.22 1.09
N VAL A 917 11.76 -9.16 1.16
CA VAL A 917 12.14 -8.36 -0.02
C VAL A 917 12.86 -9.21 -1.07
N CYS A 918 13.32 -10.41 -0.68
CA CYS A 918 13.75 -11.53 -1.53
C CYS A 918 12.68 -11.97 -2.57
N LEU A 919 11.40 -11.67 -2.32
CA LEU A 919 10.25 -12.09 -3.12
C LEU A 919 9.81 -11.04 -4.15
N LYS A 920 10.71 -10.17 -4.62
CA LYS A 920 10.38 -9.11 -5.58
C LYS A 920 10.68 -9.54 -7.03
N PRO A 921 9.77 -10.29 -7.70
CA PRO A 921 9.98 -10.89 -9.02
C PRO A 921 10.47 -9.91 -10.08
N LYS A 922 10.26 -8.58 -9.93
CA LYS A 922 10.79 -7.57 -10.87
C LYS A 922 12.31 -7.54 -11.00
N MET A 923 13.07 -7.89 -9.96
CA MET A 923 14.52 -8.04 -10.10
C MET A 923 14.91 -9.27 -10.93
N TYR A 924 14.04 -10.28 -10.94
CA TYR A 924 14.24 -11.61 -11.50
C TYR A 924 13.48 -11.80 -12.82
N SER A 925 12.77 -10.77 -13.29
CA SER A 925 11.89 -10.78 -14.46
C SER A 925 12.71 -10.72 -15.74
N VAL A 926 13.42 -11.80 -16.03
CA VAL A 926 14.06 -12.01 -17.32
C VAL A 926 13.50 -13.28 -17.91
N LEU A 927 12.54 -13.09 -18.80
CA LEU A 927 12.08 -14.14 -19.68
C LEU A 927 12.94 -14.01 -20.95
N PRO A 928 13.80 -15.00 -21.25
CA PRO A 928 14.39 -15.06 -22.57
C PRO A 928 13.25 -15.16 -23.59
N ALA A 929 13.30 -14.33 -24.64
CA ALA A 929 12.44 -14.53 -25.80
C ALA A 929 12.73 -15.93 -26.35
N GLY A 930 11.73 -16.82 -26.33
CA GLY A 930 11.88 -18.23 -26.68
C GLY A 930 11.84 -19.24 -25.52
N HIS A 931 11.49 -18.84 -24.29
CA HIS A 931 11.19 -19.83 -23.26
C HIS A 931 9.79 -20.42 -23.47
N ASP A 932 9.74 -21.46 -24.28
CA ASP A 932 8.61 -22.36 -24.43
C ASP A 932 8.60 -23.35 -23.26
N PRO A 933 7.50 -23.48 -22.48
CA PRO A 933 7.37 -24.53 -21.48
C PRO A 933 7.17 -25.93 -22.07
N ASN A 934 6.93 -26.06 -23.37
CA ASN A 934 6.65 -27.34 -24.02
C ASN A 934 7.37 -27.46 -25.36
N THR A 935 8.54 -28.10 -25.40
CA THR A 935 8.91 -28.76 -26.65
C THR A 935 9.69 -30.05 -26.39
N PRO A 936 9.19 -31.17 -26.92
CA PRO A 936 9.87 -31.83 -28.00
C PRO A 936 9.18 -31.51 -29.32
N LYS A 937 10.00 -31.21 -30.33
CA LYS A 937 9.60 -31.02 -31.71
C LYS A 937 9.24 -32.38 -32.32
N THR A 938 8.03 -32.54 -32.81
CA THR A 938 7.73 -33.49 -33.89
C THR A 938 7.02 -32.74 -35.02
N ASP A 939 7.24 -33.16 -36.28
CA ASP A 939 6.62 -32.53 -37.45
C ASP A 939 5.09 -32.54 -37.37
N ALA A 940 4.51 -33.51 -36.65
CA ALA A 940 3.08 -33.61 -36.37
C ALA A 940 2.54 -32.48 -35.46
N ASP A 941 3.37 -31.93 -34.57
CA ASP A 941 2.97 -30.79 -33.72
C ASP A 941 3.01 -29.46 -34.50
N PHE A 942 3.89 -29.36 -35.50
CA PHE A 942 3.97 -28.19 -36.39
C PHE A 942 2.79 -28.15 -37.38
N GLU A 943 2.38 -29.32 -37.90
CA GLU A 943 1.17 -29.44 -38.72
C GLU A 943 -0.09 -29.13 -37.92
N LYS A 944 -0.17 -29.55 -36.66
CA LYS A 944 -1.29 -29.24 -35.77
C LYS A 944 -1.34 -27.76 -35.37
N GLU A 945 -0.18 -27.11 -35.19
CA GLU A 945 -0.13 -25.65 -35.01
C GLU A 945 -0.49 -24.89 -36.28
N LEU A 946 -0.14 -25.38 -37.47
CA LEU A 946 -0.55 -24.80 -38.75
C LEU A 946 -2.06 -24.97 -38.97
N GLU A 947 -2.64 -26.13 -38.67
CA GLU A 947 -4.08 -26.37 -38.69
C GLU A 947 -4.82 -25.51 -37.65
N ASP A 948 -4.29 -25.38 -36.42
CA ASP A 948 -4.84 -24.50 -35.39
C ASP A 948 -4.68 -23.01 -35.76
N GLU A 949 -3.63 -22.63 -36.49
CA GLU A 949 -3.41 -21.27 -36.98
C GLU A 949 -4.29 -20.95 -38.20
N GLU A 950 -4.53 -21.91 -39.10
CA GLU A 950 -5.55 -21.83 -40.14
C GLU A 950 -6.97 -21.79 -39.55
N THR A 951 -7.21 -22.52 -38.45
CA THR A 951 -8.48 -22.47 -37.71
C THR A 951 -8.63 -21.14 -36.96
N ARG A 952 -7.54 -20.52 -36.47
CA ARG A 952 -7.55 -19.16 -35.91
C ARG A 952 -7.70 -18.09 -36.98
N LYS A 953 -7.13 -18.29 -38.18
CA LYS A 953 -7.33 -17.40 -39.35
C LYS A 953 -8.76 -17.50 -39.87
N SER A 954 -9.38 -18.69 -39.81
CA SER A 954 -10.79 -18.91 -40.22
C SER A 954 -11.81 -18.48 -39.16
N GLN A 955 -11.47 -18.49 -37.86
CA GLN A 955 -12.33 -18.02 -36.76
C GLN A 955 -12.14 -16.56 -36.35
N GLY A 956 -11.63 -15.73 -37.26
CA GLY A 956 -11.79 -14.29 -37.18
C GLY A 956 -10.48 -13.54 -37.32
N ILE A 957 -10.12 -13.25 -38.57
CA ILE A 957 -9.69 -11.89 -38.90
C ILE A 957 -10.81 -10.98 -38.36
N LYS A 958 -10.62 -10.45 -37.16
CA LYS A 958 -11.44 -9.34 -36.69
C LYS A 958 -11.15 -8.22 -37.65
N ASP A 959 -12.07 -8.00 -38.57
CA ASP A 959 -12.08 -6.83 -39.41
C ASP A 959 -11.94 -5.63 -38.47
N TRP A 960 -10.79 -4.95 -38.53
CA TRP A 960 -10.47 -3.81 -37.66
C TRP A 960 -11.29 -2.56 -38.04
N GLN A 961 -12.30 -2.73 -38.89
CA GLN A 961 -13.23 -1.70 -39.26
C GLN A 961 -14.14 -1.36 -38.06
N LYS A 962 -14.00 -0.12 -37.57
CA LYS A 962 -14.87 0.57 -36.60
C LYS A 962 -14.64 0.34 -35.09
N LYS A 963 -13.42 0.05 -34.63
CA LYS A 963 -13.03 0.46 -33.26
C LYS A 963 -12.08 1.65 -33.34
N HIS A 964 -12.50 2.80 -32.81
CA HIS A 964 -11.55 3.85 -32.43
C HIS A 964 -10.43 3.17 -31.64
N GLY A 965 -9.18 3.36 -32.06
CA GLY A 965 -8.03 2.61 -31.56
C GLY A 965 -7.94 2.56 -30.03
N MET A 966 -7.12 1.65 -29.49
CA MET A 966 -6.98 1.51 -28.04
C MET A 966 -6.34 2.77 -27.44
N GLN A 967 -7.16 3.71 -26.95
CA GLN A 967 -6.73 4.94 -26.31
C GLN A 967 -6.58 4.71 -24.81
N LYS A 968 -5.39 4.99 -24.27
CA LYS A 968 -5.08 4.94 -22.84
C LYS A 968 -4.44 6.26 -22.43
N ALA A 969 -4.97 6.89 -21.38
CA ALA A 969 -4.37 8.09 -20.79
C ALA A 969 -4.33 7.91 -19.27
N LYS A 970 -3.15 8.08 -18.67
CA LYS A 970 -2.98 7.93 -17.23
C LYS A 970 -3.52 9.17 -16.51
N GLY A 971 -4.40 8.97 -15.55
CA GLY A 971 -4.95 10.05 -14.72
C GLY A 971 -6.11 10.83 -15.36
N VAL A 972 -6.55 10.47 -16.57
CA VAL A 972 -7.74 10.99 -17.25
C VAL A 972 -8.86 9.95 -17.23
N LYS A 973 -10.10 10.35 -16.94
CA LYS A 973 -11.24 9.40 -16.87
C LYS A 973 -11.55 8.79 -18.24
N LYS A 974 -11.89 7.50 -18.26
CA LYS A 974 -12.14 6.72 -19.50
C LYS A 974 -13.22 7.34 -20.40
N CYS A 975 -14.27 7.94 -19.83
CA CYS A 975 -15.30 8.65 -20.60
C CYS A 975 -14.71 9.84 -21.36
N VAL A 976 -13.88 10.66 -20.70
CA VAL A 976 -13.17 11.80 -21.32
C VAL A 976 -12.18 11.31 -22.38
N VAL A 977 -11.43 10.24 -22.12
CA VAL A 977 -10.52 9.65 -23.12
C VAL A 977 -11.26 9.30 -24.41
N LYS A 978 -12.36 8.55 -24.30
CA LYS A 978 -13.15 8.11 -25.46
C LYS A 978 -13.79 9.26 -26.23
N ARG A 979 -14.19 10.32 -25.53
CA ARG A 979 -14.91 11.46 -26.12
C ARG A 979 -13.97 12.50 -26.71
N GLU A 980 -12.85 12.79 -26.05
CA GLU A 980 -12.05 14.00 -26.31
C GLU A 980 -10.59 13.74 -26.69
N LEU A 981 -9.97 12.63 -26.26
CA LEU A 981 -8.57 12.32 -26.58
C LEU A 981 -8.43 11.54 -27.89
N ARG A 982 -8.73 12.22 -28.99
CA ARG A 982 -8.60 11.68 -30.36
C ARG A 982 -7.19 11.86 -30.93
N HIS A 983 -6.85 11.07 -31.95
CA HIS A 983 -5.52 11.10 -32.58
C HIS A 983 -5.19 12.47 -33.21
N ASP A 984 -6.16 13.16 -33.81
CA ASP A 984 -5.99 14.53 -34.33
C ASP A 984 -5.59 15.53 -33.24
N LYS A 985 -6.15 15.39 -32.03
CA LYS A 985 -5.79 16.22 -30.88
C LYS A 985 -4.38 15.93 -30.38
N PHE A 986 -3.95 14.66 -30.43
CA PHE A 986 -2.58 14.26 -30.16
C PHE A 986 -1.60 14.88 -31.16
N LEU A 987 -1.88 14.80 -32.46
CA LEU A 987 -1.05 15.44 -33.49
C LEU A 987 -0.96 16.94 -33.30
N LYS A 988 -2.11 17.60 -33.10
CA LYS A 988 -2.15 19.04 -32.83
C LYS A 988 -1.32 19.42 -31.59
N CYS A 989 -1.38 18.63 -30.52
CA CYS A 989 -0.56 18.84 -29.32
C CYS A 989 0.94 18.75 -29.62
N LEU A 990 1.35 17.81 -30.48
CA LEU A 990 2.74 17.61 -30.86
C LEU A 990 3.25 18.72 -31.80
N GLU A 991 2.45 19.10 -32.79
CA GLU A 991 2.77 20.12 -33.80
C GLU A 991 2.79 21.54 -33.21
N THR A 992 1.74 21.90 -32.45
CA THR A 992 1.63 23.25 -31.86
C THR A 992 2.43 23.42 -30.60
N GLN A 993 2.94 22.32 -30.03
CA GLN A 993 3.63 22.30 -28.74
C GLN A 993 2.80 22.86 -27.58
N LYS A 994 1.46 22.88 -27.72
CA LYS A 994 0.54 23.31 -26.66
C LYS A 994 -0.07 22.12 -25.94
N LEU A 995 -0.24 22.23 -24.63
CA LEU A 995 -0.99 21.23 -23.85
C LEU A 995 -2.50 21.34 -24.11
N THR A 996 -3.24 20.26 -23.84
CA THR A 996 -4.71 20.27 -23.83
C THR A 996 -5.25 20.03 -22.43
N ARG A 997 -6.38 20.65 -22.12
CA ARG A 997 -7.11 20.47 -20.86
C ARG A 997 -8.53 20.03 -21.12
N HIS A 998 -9.07 19.26 -20.19
CA HIS A 998 -10.40 18.67 -20.28
C HIS A 998 -11.08 18.69 -18.92
N ASP A 999 -12.39 18.90 -18.93
CA ASP A 999 -13.19 18.89 -17.72
C ASP A 999 -13.45 17.46 -17.26
N MET A 1000 -13.08 17.21 -16.01
CA MET A 1000 -13.23 15.92 -15.35
C MET A 1000 -14.10 16.08 -14.12
N TYR A 1001 -15.25 15.42 -14.14
CA TYR A 1001 -16.15 15.39 -13.00
C TYR A 1001 -15.76 14.22 -12.11
N GLY A 1002 -15.74 14.39 -10.80
CA GLY A 1002 -15.39 13.33 -9.86
C GLY A 1002 -15.87 13.63 -8.46
N LEU A 1003 -16.10 12.57 -7.68
CA LEU A 1003 -16.40 12.70 -6.26
C LEU A 1003 -15.09 12.96 -5.50
N ARG A 1004 -15.13 13.97 -4.63
CA ARG A 1004 -14.06 14.32 -3.69
C ARG A 1004 -14.65 14.51 -2.31
N SER A 1005 -13.82 14.28 -1.31
CA SER A 1005 -14.21 14.54 0.07
C SER A 1005 -13.31 15.61 0.66
N TYR A 1006 -13.94 16.55 1.36
CA TYR A 1006 -13.33 17.59 2.18
C TYR A 1006 -13.99 17.47 3.54
N ASP A 1007 -13.19 17.41 4.61
CA ASP A 1007 -13.72 17.28 5.98
C ASP A 1007 -14.71 16.12 6.15
N HIS A 1008 -14.50 15.03 5.40
CA HIS A 1008 -15.40 13.87 5.32
C HIS A 1008 -16.82 14.12 4.80
N GLN A 1009 -17.11 15.34 4.35
CA GLN A 1009 -18.25 15.61 3.49
C GLN A 1009 -17.90 15.30 2.04
N ILE A 1010 -18.86 14.78 1.27
CA ILE A 1010 -18.65 14.37 -0.12
C ILE A 1010 -19.25 15.39 -1.07
N TYR A 1011 -18.46 15.77 -2.08
CA TYR A 1011 -18.82 16.72 -3.11
C TYR A 1011 -18.61 16.12 -4.50
N LEU A 1012 -19.51 16.46 -5.43
CA LEU A 1012 -19.25 16.33 -6.85
C LEU A 1012 -18.49 17.57 -7.32
N GLU A 1013 -17.32 17.38 -7.90
CA GLU A 1013 -16.49 18.46 -8.40
C GLU A 1013 -16.20 18.34 -9.88
N ARG A 1014 -16.04 19.49 -10.54
CA ARG A 1014 -15.47 19.64 -11.88
C ARG A 1014 -14.02 20.10 -11.74
N VAL A 1015 -13.10 19.31 -12.29
CA VAL A 1015 -11.66 19.62 -12.31
C VAL A 1015 -11.21 19.80 -13.75
N ASN A 1016 -10.60 20.94 -14.06
CA ASN A 1016 -10.00 21.19 -15.36
C ASN A 1016 -8.57 20.63 -15.41
N LYS A 1017 -8.42 19.43 -15.98
CA LYS A 1017 -7.18 18.63 -15.91
C LYS A 1017 -6.44 18.58 -17.24
N ILE A 1018 -5.11 18.56 -17.18
CA ILE A 1018 -4.25 18.33 -18.36
C ILE A 1018 -4.52 16.93 -18.93
N GLY A 1019 -4.86 16.86 -20.22
CA GLY A 1019 -5.06 15.62 -20.97
C GLY A 1019 -3.82 15.20 -21.73
N LEU A 1020 -3.30 16.08 -22.60
CA LEU A 1020 -2.10 15.85 -23.40
C LEU A 1020 -1.06 16.92 -23.07
N ASN A 1021 0.20 16.52 -22.94
CA ASN A 1021 1.33 17.41 -22.72
C ASN A 1021 2.48 17.02 -23.67
N PRO A 1022 3.04 17.96 -24.46
CA PRO A 1022 4.15 17.67 -25.35
C PRO A 1022 5.50 17.53 -24.63
N TYR A 1023 5.58 17.83 -23.33
CA TYR A 1023 6.81 17.72 -22.55
C TYR A 1023 7.02 16.30 -21.99
N ASP A 1024 8.18 15.71 -22.30
CA ASP A 1024 8.71 14.50 -21.66
C ASP A 1024 10.22 14.68 -21.44
N ASN A 1025 10.68 14.57 -20.20
CA ASN A 1025 12.08 14.79 -19.85
C ASN A 1025 12.86 13.51 -19.54
N LYS A 1026 12.27 12.33 -19.78
CA LYS A 1026 12.98 11.06 -19.56
C LYS A 1026 14.07 10.80 -20.59
N ARG A 1027 14.04 11.51 -21.72
CA ARG A 1027 14.93 11.34 -22.87
C ARG A 1027 15.24 12.70 -23.50
N TRP A 1028 16.32 12.75 -24.28
CA TRP A 1028 16.68 13.90 -25.08
C TRP A 1028 15.80 13.98 -26.32
N ILE A 1029 14.89 14.95 -26.39
CA ILE A 1029 14.02 15.13 -27.56
C ILE A 1029 14.75 15.98 -28.61
N LEU A 1030 14.82 15.50 -29.86
CA LEU A 1030 15.42 16.25 -30.97
C LEU A 1030 14.56 17.47 -31.35
N LEU A 1031 15.12 18.44 -32.08
CA LEU A 1031 14.41 19.66 -32.46
C LEU A 1031 13.16 19.40 -33.32
N ASN A 1032 13.10 18.27 -34.02
CA ASN A 1032 11.90 17.85 -34.76
C ASN A 1032 10.72 17.41 -33.85
N GLY A 1033 10.95 17.26 -32.54
CA GLY A 1033 9.92 16.86 -31.57
C GLY A 1033 9.44 15.41 -31.68
N ILE A 1034 9.93 14.60 -32.62
CA ILE A 1034 9.46 13.24 -32.91
C ILE A 1034 10.45 12.18 -32.43
N ARG A 1035 11.72 12.30 -32.82
CA ARG A 1035 12.78 11.34 -32.47
C ARG A 1035 13.42 11.71 -31.14
N THR A 1036 13.87 10.72 -30.39
CA THR A 1036 14.51 10.93 -29.08
C THR A 1036 15.77 10.09 -28.94
N LEU A 1037 16.73 10.56 -28.15
CA LEU A 1037 17.92 9.81 -27.75
C LEU A 1037 17.92 9.55 -26.24
N PRO A 1038 18.45 8.41 -25.78
CA PRO A 1038 18.66 8.20 -24.35
C PRO A 1038 19.79 9.09 -23.85
N TYR A 1039 19.71 9.55 -22.60
CA TYR A 1039 20.83 10.26 -21.99
C TYR A 1039 22.08 9.36 -21.95
N GLY A 1040 23.26 9.94 -22.20
CA GLY A 1040 24.52 9.20 -22.36
C GLY A 1040 24.86 8.78 -23.80
N HIS A 1041 23.95 8.96 -24.76
CA HIS A 1041 24.26 8.68 -26.17
C HIS A 1041 25.40 9.58 -26.68
N TRP A 1042 26.37 9.04 -27.43
CA TRP A 1042 27.59 9.76 -27.83
C TRP A 1042 27.29 10.96 -28.74
N ARG A 1043 26.26 10.85 -29.60
CA ARG A 1043 25.70 11.97 -30.40
C ARG A 1043 25.29 13.19 -29.56
N ILE A 1044 24.84 13.01 -28.32
CA ILE A 1044 24.50 14.14 -27.43
C ILE A 1044 25.78 14.90 -27.05
N ASN A 1045 26.87 14.19 -26.77
CA ASN A 1045 28.16 14.83 -26.45
C ASN A 1045 28.77 15.52 -27.68
N ALA A 1046 28.64 14.92 -28.86
CA ALA A 1046 29.05 15.55 -30.12
C ALA A 1046 28.28 16.87 -30.35
N TYR A 1047 26.95 16.85 -30.19
CA TYR A 1047 26.12 18.05 -30.23
C TYR A 1047 26.58 19.12 -29.23
N LYS A 1048 26.72 18.76 -27.93
CA LYS A 1048 27.16 19.70 -26.88
C LYS A 1048 28.53 20.32 -27.18
N SER A 1049 29.45 19.55 -27.77
CA SER A 1049 30.78 20.02 -28.15
C SER A 1049 30.72 21.02 -29.31
N MET A 1050 29.89 20.77 -30.32
CA MET A 1050 29.67 21.69 -31.43
C MET A 1050 29.01 23.00 -30.98
N ILE A 1051 28.04 22.93 -30.07
CA ILE A 1051 27.45 24.13 -29.45
C ILE A 1051 28.52 24.96 -28.72
N LYS A 1052 29.38 24.30 -27.92
CA LYS A 1052 30.48 24.97 -27.22
C LYS A 1052 31.49 25.61 -28.17
N ALA A 1053 31.63 25.06 -29.38
CA ALA A 1053 32.44 25.63 -30.45
C ALA A 1053 31.75 26.77 -31.23
N GLY A 1054 30.57 27.23 -30.81
CA GLY A 1054 29.85 28.35 -31.42
C GLY A 1054 28.93 27.96 -32.57
N MET A 1055 28.70 26.67 -32.83
CA MET A 1055 27.79 26.22 -33.88
C MET A 1055 26.33 26.45 -33.48
N SER A 1056 25.48 26.86 -34.43
CA SER A 1056 24.03 26.97 -34.21
C SER A 1056 23.42 25.61 -33.83
N PRO A 1057 22.43 25.54 -32.93
CA PRO A 1057 21.78 24.30 -32.52
C PRO A 1057 21.26 23.43 -33.66
N GLU A 1058 20.63 24.03 -34.66
CA GLU A 1058 20.03 23.32 -35.79
C GLU A 1058 21.09 22.65 -36.68
N LEU A 1059 22.25 23.28 -36.84
CA LEU A 1059 23.37 22.69 -37.60
C LEU A 1059 24.10 21.63 -36.76
N ALA A 1060 24.30 21.89 -35.46
CA ALA A 1060 24.93 20.96 -34.54
C ALA A 1060 24.14 19.65 -34.42
N GLU A 1061 22.81 19.72 -34.31
CA GLU A 1061 21.96 18.53 -34.25
C GLU A 1061 22.03 17.74 -35.55
N ARG A 1062 21.91 18.41 -36.71
CA ARG A 1062 22.01 17.76 -38.03
C ARG A 1062 23.34 17.02 -38.20
N ARG A 1063 24.47 17.67 -37.90
CA ARG A 1063 25.80 17.05 -37.97
C ARG A 1063 25.94 15.89 -36.98
N ALA A 1064 25.46 16.05 -35.75
CA ALA A 1064 25.50 14.97 -34.75
C ALA A 1064 24.68 13.74 -35.15
N MET A 1065 23.54 13.91 -35.83
CA MET A 1065 22.68 12.79 -36.24
C MET A 1065 23.24 11.98 -37.42
N VAL A 1066 24.07 12.58 -38.29
CA VAL A 1066 24.72 11.88 -39.40
C VAL A 1066 26.13 11.39 -39.08
N ALA A 1067 26.69 11.83 -37.94
CA ALA A 1067 27.98 11.36 -37.48
C ALA A 1067 27.97 9.83 -37.31
N GLN A 1068 29.14 9.22 -37.50
CA GLN A 1068 29.40 7.81 -37.23
C GLN A 1068 30.51 7.70 -36.19
N LEU A 1069 30.45 6.67 -35.35
CA LEU A 1069 31.48 6.43 -34.34
C LEU A 1069 32.71 5.81 -35.01
N HIS A 1070 33.87 6.47 -34.94
CA HIS A 1070 35.10 5.96 -35.53
C HIS A 1070 35.68 4.80 -34.68
N PRO A 1071 36.08 3.65 -35.26
CA PRO A 1071 36.48 2.44 -34.52
C PRO A 1071 37.65 2.62 -33.54
N THR A 1072 38.52 3.61 -33.76
CA THR A 1072 39.74 3.85 -32.95
C THR A 1072 39.54 4.79 -31.76
N LEU A 1073 38.34 5.37 -31.58
CA LEU A 1073 38.04 6.33 -30.49
C LEU A 1073 37.30 5.70 -29.29
N GLU A 1074 37.21 4.37 -29.23
CA GLU A 1074 36.48 3.65 -28.18
C GLU A 1074 37.01 3.89 -26.75
N ASN A 1075 38.20 4.45 -26.57
CA ASN A 1075 38.81 4.67 -25.26
C ASN A 1075 39.51 6.04 -25.18
N LYS A 1076 38.75 7.13 -25.07
CA LYS A 1076 39.08 8.31 -24.24
C LYS A 1076 37.98 9.37 -24.37
N TYR A 1077 37.48 9.82 -23.23
CA TYR A 1077 36.61 10.98 -23.08
C TYR A 1077 37.32 12.28 -23.54
N MET A 1078 37.54 12.49 -24.83
CA MET A 1078 37.82 13.80 -25.44
C MET A 1078 37.67 13.68 -26.96
N VAL A 1079 36.57 14.19 -27.51
CA VAL A 1079 36.47 14.43 -28.95
C VAL A 1079 37.18 15.77 -29.21
N ASN A 1080 38.35 15.72 -29.83
CA ASN A 1080 39.05 16.91 -30.32
C ASN A 1080 38.15 17.60 -31.37
N PRO A 1081 37.69 18.85 -31.14
CA PRO A 1081 36.79 19.55 -32.07
C PRO A 1081 37.37 19.71 -33.48
N LYS A 1082 38.70 19.62 -33.64
CA LYS A 1082 39.38 19.75 -34.93
C LYS A 1082 39.27 18.52 -35.83
N LEU A 1083 38.85 17.36 -35.32
CA LEU A 1083 38.68 16.13 -36.11
C LEU A 1083 37.26 15.93 -36.67
N LEU A 1084 36.34 16.85 -36.39
CA LEU A 1084 34.95 16.85 -36.87
C LEU A 1084 34.66 17.92 -37.94
N VAL A 1085 35.72 18.51 -38.51
CA VAL A 1085 35.63 19.49 -39.62
C VAL A 1085 35.45 18.76 -40.93
#